data_AF-A0A7V2HHK0-F1
#
_entry.id   AF-A0A7V2HHK0-F1
#
_cell.length_a   1.000
_cell.length_b   1.000
_cell.length_c   1.000
_cell.angle_alpha   90.00
_cell.angle_beta   90.00
_cell.angle_gamma   90.00
#
_symmetry.space_group_name_H-M   'P 1'
#
loop_
_entity.id
_entity.type
_entity.pdbx_description
1 polymer ?
#
loop_
_entity_poly.entity_id
_entity_poly.type
_entity_poly.pdbx_seq_one_letter_code
_entity_poly.pdbx_strand_id
1 'polypeptide(L)'
;MRFFNCLKLAAGVGGLLLAVAPPSEARTRKGEKFLKEGQIAESKRNFDLALELYEKAVGEDPLDAAYQLAVRRVRFQAGQVRVEAGLKLREQGDLEGAAREFRKAYAIDPSSAIAASELKRTLAAIEAARRQAGEQAQADVNDARKNLEARLQSMLPIPELKPLNRRISTLKMNNQPAKVLFDTLGKIAGLNVIWDPEYQSTGKNYSIDLTNSTLDQALEHLSVLTKTYWKPISPNTIFLTNDNVTKRRDHEDMVVKTYYLKNLTTPQELQEIATILRTMTDIRRVFPYASQNVLMVRGEVDKVALADKIIADLDKPKGEVVIDVIVMEANRSRTRDLAATFVSGGQNGLRLPVSFAPRTELGTVGGSSTSSTSDTTTTTSTSTSTATAGAVRLSRLGDIRAEDFAVAIPNALLQALMSDRGTRVLQSPQIRATHAAKSSLKIGDRYPYATGSFQPGVGAIGVSPLVSTQFQFADVGVNVDIEPTVHGADEVTMKIEIDISNIRDRIDVGGLAQPVIGQRKFSHVVRLRSGEVSILGGLRQDQDTRSVSGTPGVGNLPVLRRIFSGESIEKSQGELLIALVPHVVRVPEITDLNLRGIAAGTDATVKLSYASKPDPGPEPSAEKPVPEPPKTAAPPVPGAAPAPPGPPPGLQPVPIVGIPGLPAAPAGVRPPAPRLQFSPGVSAVKLSGAVTASIEASSVSDLAAAPLRIKWDPKVLRLTEVTRGSLLDQGGQQAIFTRNIRNDEGEASIVLNRTPGTPGASGSGPLVNLVFQAVGKGSTQVTVLDLQLKDSRQQPIETAAPVWTVNVE
;
A
#
# COMPACT_ATOMS: atom_id res chain seq x y z
N MET A 1 76.11 0.25 -43.21
CA MET A 1 77.48 0.58 -42.72
C MET A 1 77.51 1.95 -42.03
N ARG A 2 77.00 2.08 -40.80
CA ARG A 2 77.13 3.30 -39.96
C ARG A 2 77.09 2.95 -38.45
N PHE A 3 77.82 1.91 -38.05
CA PHE A 3 77.92 1.49 -36.64
C PHE A 3 79.35 1.54 -36.07
N PHE A 4 80.35 1.97 -36.86
CA PHE A 4 81.77 1.87 -36.49
C PHE A 4 82.47 3.19 -36.14
N ASN A 5 81.80 4.35 -36.20
CA ASN A 5 82.46 5.66 -36.06
C ASN A 5 82.24 6.43 -34.75
N CYS A 6 81.44 5.95 -33.79
CA CYS A 6 81.33 6.63 -32.48
C CYS A 6 82.22 6.04 -31.38
N LEU A 7 82.92 4.91 -31.62
CA LEU A 7 83.74 4.26 -30.58
C LEU A 7 85.14 4.89 -30.41
N LYS A 8 85.57 5.80 -31.29
CA LYS A 8 86.93 6.36 -31.28
C LYS A 8 87.08 7.72 -30.58
N LEU A 9 86.00 8.31 -30.07
CA LEU A 9 86.03 9.65 -29.45
C LEU A 9 85.99 9.65 -27.91
N ALA A 10 85.87 8.49 -27.26
CA ALA A 10 85.80 8.37 -25.80
C ALA A 10 87.11 7.93 -25.12
N ALA A 11 88.21 7.76 -25.86
CA ALA A 11 89.48 7.26 -25.33
C ALA A 11 90.50 8.37 -24.97
N GLY A 12 90.11 9.65 -24.95
CA GLY A 12 91.04 10.79 -24.89
C GLY A 12 91.06 11.62 -23.59
N VAL A 13 90.23 11.34 -22.59
CA VAL A 13 90.16 12.18 -21.37
C VAL A 13 90.22 11.32 -20.10
N GLY A 14 91.14 10.36 -20.12
CA GLY A 14 91.60 9.62 -18.95
C GLY A 14 92.97 10.14 -18.54
N GLY A 15 93.02 11.24 -17.79
CA GLY A 15 94.27 11.78 -17.27
C GLY A 15 94.04 13.09 -16.53
N LEU A 16 94.41 13.09 -15.24
CA LEU A 16 94.51 14.25 -14.36
C LEU A 16 93.24 14.68 -13.58
N LEU A 17 92.90 13.91 -12.54
CA LEU A 17 92.40 14.47 -11.26
C LEU A 17 92.50 13.41 -10.15
N LEU A 18 93.74 13.23 -9.71
CA LEU A 18 94.12 12.54 -8.48
C LEU A 18 94.37 13.65 -7.45
N ALA A 19 93.43 13.91 -6.53
CA ALA A 19 93.68 14.41 -5.18
C ALA A 19 92.37 14.79 -4.46
N VAL A 20 92.32 14.44 -3.17
CA VAL A 20 91.32 14.80 -2.14
C VAL A 20 90.08 13.92 -2.07
N ALA A 21 90.26 12.75 -1.45
CA ALA A 21 89.20 12.09 -0.69
C ALA A 21 89.19 12.64 0.75
N PRO A 22 88.03 12.97 1.35
CA PRO A 22 87.87 12.88 2.78
C PRO A 22 87.57 11.42 3.18
N PRO A 23 88.01 10.94 4.35
CA PRO A 23 87.75 9.58 4.78
C PRO A 23 86.29 9.46 5.20
N SER A 24 85.47 8.70 4.46
CA SER A 24 84.21 8.19 4.98
C SER A 24 84.47 6.82 5.59
N GLU A 25 84.72 6.81 6.89
CA GLU A 25 84.65 5.61 7.72
C GLU A 25 83.23 5.04 7.69
N ALA A 26 83.16 3.75 7.32
CA ALA A 26 82.36 2.68 7.92
C ALA A 26 81.84 1.71 6.85
N ARG A 27 82.74 0.86 6.33
CA ARG A 27 82.31 -0.40 5.71
C ARG A 27 82.23 -1.45 6.81
N THR A 28 81.05 -1.95 7.12
CA THR A 28 80.93 -3.05 8.08
C THR A 28 81.33 -4.37 7.43
N ARG A 29 82.08 -5.22 8.17
CA ARG A 29 82.50 -6.55 7.71
C ARG A 29 81.31 -7.47 7.36
N LYS A 30 80.13 -7.19 7.95
CA LYS A 30 78.86 -7.90 7.68
C LYS A 30 78.22 -7.42 6.37
N GLY A 31 78.10 -6.11 6.14
CA GLY A 31 77.62 -5.55 4.87
C GLY A 31 78.45 -6.01 3.67
N GLU A 32 79.79 -6.06 3.81
CA GLU A 32 80.66 -6.59 2.75
C GLU A 32 80.46 -8.07 2.45
N LYS A 33 80.10 -8.88 3.45
CA LYS A 33 79.78 -10.30 3.26
C LYS A 33 78.51 -10.45 2.42
N PHE A 34 77.46 -9.72 2.77
CA PHE A 34 76.20 -9.73 2.02
C PHE A 34 76.35 -9.17 0.61
N LEU A 35 77.21 -8.16 0.40
CA LEU A 35 77.53 -7.68 -0.95
C LEU A 35 78.23 -8.76 -1.79
N LYS A 36 79.21 -9.49 -1.25
CA LYS A 36 79.91 -10.56 -1.98
C LYS A 36 78.99 -11.73 -2.29
N GLU A 37 78.15 -12.13 -1.34
CA GLU A 37 77.14 -13.17 -1.56
C GLU A 37 76.07 -12.73 -2.57
N GLY A 38 75.66 -11.46 -2.52
CA GLY A 38 74.79 -10.84 -3.52
C GLY A 38 75.40 -10.85 -4.93
N GLN A 39 76.70 -10.57 -5.06
CA GLN A 39 77.41 -10.61 -6.35
C GLN A 39 77.47 -12.02 -6.92
N ILE A 40 77.65 -13.03 -6.05
CA ILE A 40 77.61 -14.43 -6.45
C ILE A 40 76.19 -14.81 -6.90
N ALA A 41 75.15 -14.35 -6.21
CA ALA A 41 73.76 -14.60 -6.59
C ALA A 41 73.38 -13.92 -7.93
N GLU A 42 73.86 -12.68 -8.14
CA GLU A 42 73.72 -11.95 -9.41
C GLU A 42 74.42 -12.69 -10.55
N SER A 43 75.64 -13.22 -10.32
CA SER A 43 76.37 -14.01 -11.32
C SER A 43 75.63 -15.31 -11.71
N LYS A 44 74.79 -15.84 -10.82
CA LYS A 44 73.94 -17.02 -11.06
C LYS A 44 72.58 -16.67 -11.69
N ARG A 45 72.33 -15.41 -12.06
CA ARG A 45 71.04 -14.88 -12.57
C ARG A 45 69.85 -15.04 -11.60
N ASN A 46 70.13 -15.24 -10.31
CA ASN A 46 69.10 -15.33 -9.28
C ASN A 46 68.89 -13.94 -8.68
N PHE A 47 68.25 -13.06 -9.44
CA PHE A 47 68.09 -11.65 -9.08
C PHE A 47 67.20 -11.42 -7.86
N ASP A 48 66.24 -12.32 -7.59
CA ASP A 48 65.38 -12.23 -6.40
C ASP A 48 66.18 -12.43 -5.10
N LEU A 49 67.05 -13.44 -5.07
CA LEU A 49 67.94 -13.70 -3.93
C LEU A 49 69.04 -12.64 -3.81
N ALA A 50 69.58 -12.18 -4.94
CA ALA A 50 70.55 -11.09 -4.96
C ALA A 50 69.95 -9.79 -4.41
N LEU A 51 68.70 -9.47 -4.77
CA LEU A 51 67.99 -8.30 -4.27
C LEU A 51 67.86 -8.34 -2.75
N GLU A 52 67.41 -9.46 -2.20
CA GLU A 52 67.24 -9.64 -0.76
C GLU A 52 68.58 -9.48 -0.01
N LEU A 53 69.67 -10.03 -0.53
CA LEU A 53 71.00 -9.90 0.06
C LEU A 53 71.53 -8.47 -0.01
N TYR A 54 71.29 -7.75 -1.12
CA TYR A 54 71.67 -6.35 -1.24
C TYR A 54 70.82 -5.42 -0.37
N GLU A 55 69.53 -5.72 -0.19
CA GLU A 55 68.67 -4.99 0.74
C GLU A 55 69.12 -5.21 2.19
N LYS A 56 69.55 -6.42 2.56
CA LYS A 56 70.20 -6.69 3.85
C LYS A 56 71.51 -5.91 4.01
N ALA A 57 72.32 -5.80 2.95
CA ALA A 57 73.53 -4.98 2.97
C ALA A 57 73.23 -3.48 3.17
N VAL A 58 72.21 -2.94 2.50
CA VAL A 58 71.72 -1.55 2.72
C VAL A 58 71.15 -1.37 4.13
N GLY A 59 70.51 -2.40 4.69
CA GLY A 59 69.99 -2.38 6.05
C GLY A 59 71.07 -2.28 7.13
N GLU A 60 72.25 -2.85 6.88
CA GLU A 60 73.41 -2.73 7.79
C GLU A 60 74.04 -1.33 7.71
N ASP A 61 74.25 -0.81 6.48
CA ASP A 61 74.84 0.53 6.26
C ASP A 61 74.01 1.35 5.23
N PRO A 62 73.02 2.13 5.68
CA PRO A 62 72.11 2.84 4.78
C PRO A 62 72.73 3.99 3.97
N LEU A 63 73.89 4.51 4.40
CA LEU A 63 74.54 5.68 3.78
C LEU A 63 75.58 5.32 2.71
N ASP A 64 75.93 4.04 2.53
CA ASP A 64 76.88 3.64 1.50
C ASP A 64 76.23 3.68 0.10
N ALA A 65 76.75 4.56 -0.75
CA ALA A 65 76.31 4.70 -2.13
C ALA A 65 76.49 3.40 -2.94
N ALA A 66 77.47 2.55 -2.60
CA ALA A 66 77.71 1.30 -3.32
C ALA A 66 76.57 0.29 -3.13
N TYR A 67 76.04 0.16 -1.91
CA TYR A 67 74.91 -0.74 -1.62
C TYR A 67 73.61 -0.24 -2.24
N GLN A 68 73.35 1.07 -2.17
CA GLN A 68 72.18 1.68 -2.80
C GLN A 68 72.19 1.52 -4.33
N LEU A 69 73.35 1.69 -4.97
CA LEU A 69 73.50 1.49 -6.41
C LEU A 69 73.32 0.01 -6.80
N ALA A 70 73.81 -0.93 -5.99
CA ALA A 70 73.63 -2.36 -6.21
C ALA A 70 72.14 -2.76 -6.14
N VAL A 71 71.40 -2.29 -5.11
CA VAL A 71 69.95 -2.55 -5.00
C VAL A 71 69.20 -1.98 -6.19
N ARG A 72 69.44 -0.71 -6.58
CA ARG A 72 68.75 -0.10 -7.72
C ARG A 72 69.01 -0.87 -9.02
N ARG A 73 70.26 -1.31 -9.24
CA ARG A 73 70.62 -2.11 -10.41
C ARG A 73 69.90 -3.46 -10.44
N VAL A 74 69.88 -4.18 -9.32
CA VAL A 74 69.27 -5.51 -9.27
C VAL A 74 67.75 -5.43 -9.29
N ARG A 75 67.11 -4.42 -8.67
CA ARG A 75 65.66 -4.19 -8.82
C ARG A 75 65.25 -4.02 -10.27
N PHE A 76 66.03 -3.22 -11.01
CA PHE A 76 65.80 -3.03 -12.45
C PHE A 76 65.95 -4.33 -13.23
N GLN A 77 67.01 -5.11 -12.99
CA GLN A 77 67.23 -6.39 -13.67
C GLN A 77 66.16 -7.45 -13.32
N ALA A 78 65.80 -7.58 -12.04
CA ALA A 78 64.75 -8.48 -11.56
C ALA A 78 63.38 -8.11 -12.15
N GLY A 79 63.06 -6.81 -12.16
CA GLY A 79 61.85 -6.27 -12.79
C GLY A 79 61.80 -6.61 -14.29
N GLN A 80 62.91 -6.45 -15.02
CA GLN A 80 62.98 -6.79 -16.45
C GLN A 80 62.72 -8.27 -16.73
N VAL A 81 63.30 -9.19 -15.96
CA VAL A 81 63.09 -10.64 -16.14
C VAL A 81 61.61 -11.01 -15.96
N ARG A 82 60.93 -10.37 -14.99
CA ARG A 82 59.49 -10.59 -14.73
C ARG A 82 58.61 -9.98 -15.81
N VAL A 83 58.97 -8.81 -16.35
CA VAL A 83 58.30 -8.24 -17.52
C VAL A 83 58.42 -9.18 -18.73
N GLU A 84 59.61 -9.73 -18.98
CA GLU A 84 59.82 -10.68 -20.08
C GLU A 84 58.98 -11.96 -19.92
N ALA A 85 58.90 -12.49 -18.70
CA ALA A 85 58.04 -13.63 -18.39
C ALA A 85 56.54 -13.31 -18.62
N GLY A 86 56.08 -12.13 -18.21
CA GLY A 86 54.72 -11.65 -18.46
C GLY A 86 54.41 -11.49 -19.95
N LEU A 87 55.37 -11.03 -20.75
CA LEU A 87 55.23 -10.92 -22.20
C LEU A 87 55.05 -12.30 -22.86
N LYS A 88 55.86 -13.29 -22.45
CA LYS A 88 55.74 -14.67 -22.95
C LYS A 88 54.38 -15.29 -22.63
N LEU A 89 53.86 -15.08 -21.41
CA LEU A 89 52.54 -15.59 -21.02
C LEU A 89 51.42 -14.94 -21.83
N ARG A 90 51.55 -13.64 -22.13
CA ARG A 90 50.58 -12.93 -22.96
C ARG A 90 50.58 -13.45 -24.40
N GLU A 91 51.75 -13.73 -24.96
CA GLU A 91 51.90 -14.33 -26.30
C GLU A 91 51.31 -15.74 -26.37
N GLN A 92 51.36 -16.49 -25.26
CA GLN A 92 50.73 -17.80 -25.12
C GLN A 92 49.20 -17.72 -24.94
N GLY A 93 48.62 -16.53 -24.86
CA GLY A 93 47.18 -16.31 -24.68
C GLY A 93 46.71 -16.38 -23.22
N ASP A 94 47.59 -16.65 -22.25
CA ASP A 94 47.26 -16.60 -20.82
C ASP A 94 47.34 -15.16 -20.30
N LEU A 95 46.31 -14.37 -20.62
CA LEU A 95 46.21 -12.96 -20.24
C LEU A 95 46.19 -12.78 -18.71
N GLU A 96 45.56 -13.72 -17.98
CA GLU A 96 45.48 -13.66 -16.52
C GLU A 96 46.83 -13.98 -15.87
N GLY A 97 47.55 -14.99 -16.39
CA GLY A 97 48.93 -15.30 -15.99
C GLY A 97 49.89 -14.16 -16.27
N ALA A 98 49.81 -13.55 -17.45
CA ALA A 98 50.62 -12.39 -17.83
C ALA A 98 50.41 -11.19 -16.90
N ALA A 99 49.14 -10.86 -16.59
CA ALA A 99 48.82 -9.77 -15.68
C ALA A 99 49.40 -9.99 -14.27
N ARG A 100 49.45 -11.24 -13.77
CA ARG A 100 50.08 -11.56 -12.48
C ARG A 100 51.59 -11.31 -12.50
N GLU A 101 52.31 -11.72 -13.54
CA GLU A 101 53.76 -11.48 -13.63
C GLU A 101 54.08 -9.99 -13.82
N PHE A 102 53.28 -9.23 -14.59
CA PHE A 102 53.45 -7.77 -14.68
C PHE A 102 53.18 -7.05 -13.35
N ARG A 103 52.24 -7.52 -12.52
CA ARG A 103 52.05 -7.01 -11.15
C ARG A 103 53.29 -7.22 -10.30
N LYS A 104 53.89 -8.41 -10.36
CA LYS A 104 55.13 -8.72 -9.62
C LYS A 104 56.29 -7.85 -10.08
N ALA A 105 56.44 -7.65 -11.40
CA ALA A 105 57.45 -6.77 -11.96
C ALA A 105 57.32 -5.31 -11.47
N TYR A 106 56.09 -4.79 -11.44
CA TYR A 106 55.81 -3.44 -10.95
C TYR A 106 56.04 -3.30 -9.44
N ALA A 107 55.80 -4.35 -8.66
CA ALA A 107 56.09 -4.34 -7.21
C ALA A 107 57.60 -4.31 -6.90
N ILE A 108 58.43 -4.95 -7.74
CA ILE A 108 59.90 -4.98 -7.58
C ILE A 108 60.53 -3.66 -8.01
N ASP A 109 60.08 -3.11 -9.14
CA ASP A 109 60.52 -1.81 -9.65
C ASP A 109 59.32 -0.93 -10.03
N PRO A 110 58.82 -0.12 -9.07
CA PRO A 110 57.73 0.83 -9.33
C PRO A 110 58.10 1.94 -10.33
N SER A 111 59.39 2.14 -10.60
CA SER A 111 59.85 3.15 -11.57
C SER A 111 59.85 2.64 -13.02
N SER A 112 59.60 1.35 -13.23
CA SER A 112 59.51 0.74 -14.55
C SER A 112 58.21 1.10 -15.26
N ALA A 113 58.29 2.10 -16.16
CA ALA A 113 57.18 2.49 -17.02
C ALA A 113 56.66 1.33 -17.91
N ILE A 114 57.55 0.39 -18.26
CA ILE A 114 57.22 -0.75 -19.12
C ILE A 114 56.25 -1.70 -18.40
N ALA A 115 56.55 -2.08 -17.15
CA ALA A 115 55.71 -2.97 -16.36
C ALA A 115 54.29 -2.39 -16.14
N ALA A 116 54.20 -1.09 -15.83
CA ALA A 116 52.92 -0.41 -15.64
C ALA A 116 52.08 -0.34 -16.92
N SER A 117 52.73 -0.02 -18.06
CA SER A 117 52.05 0.06 -19.35
C SER A 117 51.51 -1.30 -19.82
N GLU A 118 52.29 -2.37 -19.64
CA GLU A 118 51.91 -3.71 -20.08
C GLU A 118 50.86 -4.36 -19.17
N LEU A 119 50.91 -4.07 -17.87
CA LEU A 119 49.83 -4.39 -16.95
C LEU A 119 48.52 -3.74 -17.37
N LYS A 120 48.53 -2.43 -17.64
CA LYS A 120 47.32 -1.72 -18.07
C LYS A 120 46.77 -2.30 -19.38
N ARG A 121 47.65 -2.64 -20.33
CA ARG A 121 47.28 -3.22 -21.62
C ARG A 121 46.67 -4.62 -21.49
N THR A 122 47.21 -5.46 -20.62
CA THR A 122 46.67 -6.81 -20.36
C THR A 122 45.32 -6.78 -19.66
N LEU A 123 45.14 -5.91 -18.67
CA LEU A 123 43.86 -5.75 -17.99
C LEU A 123 42.76 -5.27 -18.95
N ALA A 124 43.07 -4.32 -19.82
CA ALA A 124 42.13 -3.86 -20.85
C ALA A 124 41.75 -5.00 -21.83
N ALA A 125 42.70 -5.86 -22.19
CA ALA A 125 42.42 -7.03 -23.05
C ALA A 125 41.52 -8.07 -22.36
N ILE A 126 41.71 -8.31 -21.05
CA ILE A 126 40.85 -9.21 -20.26
C ILE A 126 39.42 -8.67 -20.18
N GLU A 127 39.26 -7.37 -19.94
CA GLU A 127 37.94 -6.74 -19.89
C GLU A 127 37.23 -6.77 -21.25
N ALA A 128 37.96 -6.51 -22.35
CA ALA A 128 37.40 -6.58 -23.69
C ALA A 128 36.94 -8.00 -24.04
N ALA A 129 37.73 -9.02 -23.70
CA ALA A 129 37.35 -10.43 -23.90
C ALA A 129 36.11 -10.81 -23.07
N ARG A 130 36.00 -10.33 -21.82
CA ARG A 130 34.80 -10.54 -20.99
C ARG A 130 33.56 -9.83 -21.53
N ARG A 131 33.70 -8.61 -22.08
CA ARG A 131 32.57 -7.88 -22.69
C ARG A 131 32.06 -8.59 -23.94
N GLN A 132 32.95 -9.02 -24.83
CA GLN A 132 32.56 -9.76 -26.04
C GLN A 132 31.85 -11.08 -25.71
N ALA A 133 32.32 -11.81 -24.70
CA ALA A 133 31.65 -13.03 -24.23
C ALA A 133 30.25 -12.75 -23.64
N GLY A 134 30.08 -11.63 -22.93
CA GLY A 134 28.79 -11.19 -22.40
C GLY A 134 27.80 -10.76 -23.48
N GLU A 135 28.27 -10.03 -24.50
CA GLU A 135 27.46 -9.58 -25.64
C GLU A 135 27.01 -10.76 -26.53
N GLN A 136 27.87 -11.75 -26.76
CA GLN A 136 27.52 -12.96 -27.52
C GLN A 136 26.47 -13.81 -26.79
N ALA A 137 26.61 -14.02 -25.48
CA ALA A 137 25.62 -14.75 -24.70
C ALA A 137 24.24 -14.08 -24.67
N GLN A 138 24.18 -12.74 -24.72
CA GLN A 138 22.93 -11.99 -24.80
C GLN A 138 22.32 -12.00 -26.21
N ALA A 139 23.14 -12.00 -27.26
CA ALA A 139 22.67 -12.11 -28.64
C ALA A 139 21.99 -13.47 -28.90
N ASP A 140 22.61 -14.58 -28.47
CA ASP A 140 22.07 -15.94 -28.66
C ASP A 140 20.72 -16.16 -27.98
N VAL A 141 20.53 -15.60 -26.77
CA VAL A 141 19.25 -15.68 -26.04
C VAL A 141 18.16 -14.85 -26.71
N ASN A 142 18.51 -13.69 -27.27
CA ASN A 142 17.57 -12.82 -27.98
C ASN A 142 17.16 -13.42 -29.33
N ASP A 143 18.08 -14.04 -30.06
CA ASP A 143 17.78 -14.72 -31.33
C ASP A 143 16.97 -16.00 -31.09
N ALA A 144 17.23 -16.74 -30.01
CA ALA A 144 16.39 -17.86 -29.59
C ALA A 144 14.96 -17.42 -29.25
N ARG A 145 14.78 -16.28 -28.56
CA ARG A 145 13.45 -15.70 -28.30
C ARG A 145 12.75 -15.27 -29.58
N LYS A 146 13.43 -14.57 -30.49
CA LYS A 146 12.86 -14.14 -31.78
C LYS A 146 12.46 -15.33 -32.65
N ASN A 147 13.28 -16.37 -32.71
CA ASN A 147 12.97 -17.59 -33.45
C ASN A 147 11.79 -18.34 -32.84
N LEU A 148 11.68 -18.37 -31.51
CA LEU A 148 10.54 -18.94 -30.81
C LEU A 148 9.27 -18.10 -31.05
N GLU A 149 9.35 -16.77 -31.01
CA GLU A 149 8.24 -15.86 -31.33
C GLU A 149 7.79 -16.01 -32.79
N ALA A 150 8.72 -16.06 -33.75
CA ALA A 150 8.42 -16.32 -35.15
C ALA A 150 7.74 -17.69 -35.34
N ARG A 151 8.16 -18.71 -34.60
CA ARG A 151 7.55 -20.05 -34.61
C ARG A 151 6.15 -20.04 -34.00
N LEU A 152 5.92 -19.28 -32.92
CA LEU A 152 4.59 -19.10 -32.32
C LEU A 152 3.64 -18.35 -33.28
N GLN A 153 4.12 -17.32 -33.97
CA GLN A 153 3.34 -16.57 -34.97
C GLN A 153 3.00 -17.41 -36.21
N SER A 154 3.83 -18.41 -36.54
CA SER A 154 3.60 -19.31 -37.67
C SER A 154 2.55 -20.40 -37.41
N MET A 155 1.98 -20.49 -36.21
CA MET A 155 0.89 -21.42 -35.93
C MET A 155 -0.34 -21.05 -36.76
N LEU A 156 -0.80 -21.96 -37.63
CA LEU A 156 -1.91 -21.68 -38.53
C LEU A 156 -3.26 -21.68 -37.79
N PRO A 157 -4.19 -20.78 -38.17
CA PRO A 157 -5.57 -20.86 -37.73
C PRO A 157 -6.28 -22.08 -38.34
N ILE A 158 -7.44 -22.42 -37.78
CA ILE A 158 -8.28 -23.54 -38.26
C ILE A 158 -8.65 -23.30 -39.74
N PRO A 159 -8.63 -24.33 -40.60
CA PRO A 159 -8.99 -24.19 -42.00
C PRO A 159 -10.50 -23.89 -42.17
N GLU A 160 -10.82 -22.74 -42.75
CA GLU A 160 -12.19 -22.39 -43.19
C GLU A 160 -12.38 -22.67 -44.69
N LEU A 161 -13.58 -23.12 -45.08
CA LEU A 161 -13.92 -23.38 -46.48
C LEU A 161 -13.97 -22.07 -47.29
N LYS A 162 -13.27 -22.06 -48.43
CA LYS A 162 -13.33 -21.02 -49.45
C LYS A 162 -13.70 -21.65 -50.80
N PRO A 163 -14.96 -22.09 -50.98
CA PRO A 163 -15.40 -22.67 -52.24
C PRO A 163 -15.42 -21.63 -53.36
N LEU A 164 -15.25 -22.06 -54.61
CA LEU A 164 -15.39 -21.18 -55.78
C LEU A 164 -16.82 -20.63 -55.90
N ASN A 165 -17.82 -21.46 -55.61
CA ASN A 165 -19.23 -21.09 -55.66
C ASN A 165 -19.87 -21.30 -54.28
N ARG A 166 -20.19 -20.21 -53.58
CA ARG A 166 -20.82 -20.25 -52.25
C ARG A 166 -22.33 -20.51 -52.26
N ARG A 167 -22.99 -20.33 -53.41
CA ARG A 167 -24.44 -20.50 -53.57
C ARG A 167 -24.75 -21.52 -54.66
N ILE A 168 -25.74 -22.36 -54.37
CA ILE A 168 -26.22 -23.39 -55.28
C ILE A 168 -27.63 -22.99 -55.70
N SER A 169 -27.79 -22.68 -56.99
CA SER A 169 -29.04 -22.08 -57.50
C SER A 169 -30.18 -23.10 -57.57
N THR A 170 -29.90 -24.31 -58.07
CA THR A 170 -30.84 -25.43 -58.04
C THR A 170 -30.07 -26.76 -58.14
N LEU A 171 -30.37 -27.71 -57.26
CA LEU A 171 -29.85 -29.06 -57.33
C LEU A 171 -30.95 -30.05 -56.97
N LYS A 172 -31.38 -30.84 -57.96
CA LYS A 172 -32.39 -31.89 -57.78
C LYS A 172 -31.79 -33.25 -58.13
N MET A 173 -31.75 -34.13 -57.15
CA MET A 173 -31.23 -35.49 -57.31
C MET A 173 -32.22 -36.47 -56.71
N ASN A 174 -32.57 -37.52 -57.46
CA ASN A 174 -33.54 -38.52 -57.03
C ASN A 174 -32.89 -39.89 -56.94
N ASN A 175 -33.10 -40.58 -55.82
CA ASN A 175 -32.71 -41.98 -55.61
C ASN A 175 -31.21 -42.25 -55.82
N GLN A 176 -30.34 -41.42 -55.26
CA GLN A 176 -28.87 -41.55 -55.38
C GLN A 176 -28.23 -42.01 -54.06
N PRO A 177 -27.11 -42.75 -54.11
CA PRO A 177 -26.35 -43.09 -52.91
C PRO A 177 -25.64 -41.85 -52.36
N ALA A 178 -25.37 -41.84 -51.05
CA ALA A 178 -24.75 -40.72 -50.34
C ALA A 178 -23.43 -40.25 -51.00
N LYS A 179 -22.59 -41.19 -51.47
CA LYS A 179 -21.33 -40.86 -52.14
C LYS A 179 -21.52 -39.97 -53.37
N VAL A 180 -22.49 -40.32 -54.22
CA VAL A 180 -22.77 -39.57 -55.45
C VAL A 180 -23.35 -38.19 -55.15
N LEU A 181 -24.17 -38.06 -54.10
CA LEU A 181 -24.72 -36.77 -53.67
C LEU A 181 -23.61 -35.79 -53.26
N PHE A 182 -22.69 -36.23 -52.40
CA PHE A 182 -21.58 -35.37 -51.93
C PHE A 182 -20.54 -35.10 -53.01
N ASP A 183 -20.20 -36.09 -53.85
CA ASP A 183 -19.25 -35.87 -54.96
C ASP A 183 -19.82 -34.89 -56.00
N THR A 184 -21.13 -34.94 -56.26
CA THR A 184 -21.79 -34.01 -57.18
C THR A 184 -21.85 -32.61 -56.57
N LEU A 185 -22.20 -32.51 -55.29
CA LEU A 185 -22.20 -31.24 -54.57
C LEU A 185 -20.80 -30.61 -54.52
N GLY A 186 -19.77 -31.42 -54.24
CA GLY A 186 -18.38 -31.01 -54.24
C GLY A 186 -17.94 -30.48 -55.60
N LYS A 187 -18.26 -31.17 -56.69
CA LYS A 187 -17.97 -30.72 -58.07
C LYS A 187 -18.65 -29.40 -58.42
N ILE A 188 -19.91 -29.20 -58.02
CA ILE A 188 -20.65 -27.95 -58.26
C ILE A 188 -20.04 -26.79 -57.46
N ALA A 189 -19.59 -27.05 -56.24
CA ALA A 189 -18.98 -26.07 -55.35
C ALA A 189 -17.48 -25.80 -55.62
N GLY A 190 -16.83 -26.63 -56.43
CA GLY A 190 -15.38 -26.60 -56.65
C GLY A 190 -14.57 -27.15 -55.47
N LEU A 191 -15.13 -28.09 -54.70
CA LEU A 191 -14.50 -28.75 -53.56
C LEU A 191 -14.09 -30.20 -53.89
N ASN A 192 -12.95 -30.61 -53.35
CA ASN A 192 -12.51 -32.00 -53.34
C ASN A 192 -13.13 -32.74 -52.14
N VAL A 193 -13.62 -33.96 -52.38
CA VAL A 193 -14.27 -34.80 -51.36
C VAL A 193 -13.38 -35.99 -51.05
N ILE A 194 -12.97 -36.13 -49.79
CA ILE A 194 -12.19 -37.26 -49.27
C ILE A 194 -13.08 -38.09 -48.36
N TRP A 195 -13.10 -39.40 -48.55
CA TRP A 195 -13.89 -40.34 -47.77
C TRP A 195 -13.02 -41.10 -46.77
N ASP A 196 -13.54 -41.33 -45.56
CA ASP A 196 -12.95 -42.28 -44.61
C ASP A 196 -12.92 -43.70 -45.22
N PRO A 197 -11.78 -44.41 -45.20
CA PRO A 197 -11.69 -45.80 -45.61
C PRO A 197 -12.72 -46.74 -44.96
N GLU A 198 -13.15 -46.43 -43.73
CA GLU A 198 -14.11 -47.23 -42.96
C GLU A 198 -15.58 -46.79 -43.15
N TYR A 199 -15.85 -45.90 -44.11
CA TYR A 199 -17.20 -45.38 -44.38
C TYR A 199 -18.16 -46.50 -44.81
N GLN A 200 -19.18 -46.76 -43.97
CA GLN A 200 -20.24 -47.71 -44.29
C GLN A 200 -21.35 -47.01 -45.08
N SER A 201 -21.43 -47.27 -46.39
CA SER A 201 -22.56 -46.83 -47.19
C SER A 201 -23.80 -47.58 -46.73
N THR A 202 -24.65 -46.93 -45.95
CA THR A 202 -26.01 -47.42 -45.70
C THR A 202 -26.64 -47.59 -47.09
N GLY A 203 -26.95 -48.82 -47.52
CA GLY A 203 -27.46 -49.12 -48.87
C GLY A 203 -28.83 -48.52 -49.22
N LYS A 204 -29.22 -47.45 -48.53
CA LYS A 204 -30.39 -46.63 -48.78
C LYS A 204 -30.01 -45.51 -49.73
N ASN A 205 -30.87 -45.32 -50.72
CA ASN A 205 -30.79 -44.19 -51.62
C ASN A 205 -31.60 -43.02 -51.05
N TYR A 206 -31.17 -41.83 -51.42
CA TYR A 206 -31.69 -40.59 -50.89
C TYR A 206 -32.04 -39.63 -52.04
N SER A 207 -33.06 -38.82 -51.81
CA SER A 207 -33.50 -37.79 -52.76
C SER A 207 -33.44 -36.44 -52.07
N ILE A 208 -32.87 -35.44 -52.75
CA ILE A 208 -32.75 -34.08 -52.23
C ILE A 208 -33.12 -33.07 -53.32
N ASP A 209 -33.84 -32.04 -52.91
CA ASP A 209 -34.19 -30.89 -53.73
C ASP A 209 -33.74 -29.64 -52.98
N LEU A 210 -32.66 -29.00 -53.46
CA LEU A 210 -32.09 -27.79 -52.88
C LEU A 210 -32.38 -26.62 -53.81
N THR A 211 -33.05 -25.60 -53.27
CA THR A 211 -33.35 -24.35 -53.98
C THR A 211 -32.72 -23.19 -53.21
N ASN A 212 -31.84 -22.43 -53.88
CA ASN A 212 -31.20 -21.24 -53.32
C ASN A 212 -30.55 -21.44 -51.93
N SER A 213 -29.83 -22.55 -51.74
CA SER A 213 -29.12 -22.85 -50.50
C SER A 213 -27.65 -22.42 -50.56
N THR A 214 -27.09 -21.98 -49.44
CA THR A 214 -25.62 -21.85 -49.34
C THR A 214 -24.96 -23.23 -49.33
N LEU A 215 -23.69 -23.29 -49.70
CA LEU A 215 -22.93 -24.55 -49.68
C LEU A 215 -22.94 -25.21 -48.29
N ASP A 216 -22.75 -24.42 -47.23
CA ASP A 216 -22.74 -24.92 -45.86
C ASP A 216 -24.10 -25.50 -45.46
N GLN A 217 -25.20 -24.84 -45.86
CA GLN A 217 -26.55 -25.35 -45.65
C GLN A 217 -26.80 -26.63 -46.45
N ALA A 218 -26.36 -26.68 -47.70
CA ALA A 218 -26.50 -27.87 -48.55
C ALA A 218 -25.74 -29.08 -47.98
N LEU A 219 -24.50 -28.88 -47.53
CA LEU A 219 -23.70 -29.91 -46.85
C LEU A 219 -24.35 -30.32 -45.52
N GLU A 220 -24.94 -29.38 -44.77
CA GLU A 220 -25.64 -29.66 -43.53
C GLU A 220 -26.92 -30.48 -43.76
N HIS A 221 -27.78 -30.10 -44.69
CA HIS A 221 -28.99 -30.85 -45.02
C HIS A 221 -28.65 -32.28 -45.50
N LEU A 222 -27.63 -32.42 -46.33
CA LEU A 222 -27.13 -33.73 -46.72
C LEU A 222 -26.60 -34.51 -45.52
N SER A 223 -25.79 -33.90 -44.66
CA SER A 223 -25.21 -34.55 -43.46
C SER A 223 -26.27 -35.15 -42.54
N VAL A 224 -27.36 -34.42 -42.32
CA VAL A 224 -28.50 -34.85 -41.50
C VAL A 224 -29.25 -35.99 -42.18
N LEU A 225 -29.45 -35.89 -43.49
CA LEU A 225 -30.22 -36.86 -44.26
C LEU A 225 -29.49 -38.21 -44.42
N THR A 226 -28.18 -38.17 -44.67
CA THR A 226 -27.35 -39.37 -44.88
C THR A 226 -26.68 -39.89 -43.61
N LYS A 227 -26.84 -39.20 -42.46
CA LYS A 227 -26.13 -39.46 -41.20
C LYS A 227 -24.61 -39.53 -41.36
N THR A 228 -24.08 -38.54 -42.08
CA THR A 228 -22.64 -38.44 -42.36
C THR A 228 -22.08 -37.17 -41.76
N TYR A 229 -20.91 -37.26 -41.15
CA TYR A 229 -20.19 -36.11 -40.64
C TYR A 229 -19.21 -35.60 -41.70
N TRP A 230 -19.14 -34.28 -41.89
CA TRP A 230 -18.18 -33.65 -42.79
C TRP A 230 -17.35 -32.60 -42.03
N LYS A 231 -16.09 -32.43 -42.48
CA LYS A 231 -15.15 -31.47 -41.90
C LYS A 231 -14.23 -30.89 -42.98
N PRO A 232 -13.90 -29.59 -42.96
CA PRO A 232 -12.87 -29.04 -43.83
C PRO A 232 -11.45 -29.44 -43.37
N ILE A 233 -10.63 -29.93 -44.31
CA ILE A 233 -9.19 -30.16 -44.07
C ILE A 233 -8.35 -29.04 -44.73
N SER A 234 -8.85 -28.47 -45.82
CA SER A 234 -8.21 -27.43 -46.62
C SER A 234 -9.29 -26.47 -47.12
N PRO A 235 -8.97 -25.23 -47.52
CA PRO A 235 -9.96 -24.29 -48.06
C PRO A 235 -10.80 -24.84 -49.23
N ASN A 236 -10.30 -25.86 -49.93
CA ASN A 236 -10.93 -26.50 -51.08
C ASN A 236 -11.20 -28.01 -50.90
N THR A 237 -11.01 -28.59 -49.70
CA THR A 237 -11.15 -30.04 -49.49
C THR A 237 -11.95 -30.34 -48.22
N ILE A 238 -12.97 -31.20 -48.36
CA ILE A 238 -13.79 -31.72 -47.27
C ILE A 238 -13.52 -33.21 -47.03
N PHE A 239 -13.60 -33.62 -45.77
CA PHE A 239 -13.48 -35.00 -45.32
C PHE A 239 -14.81 -35.50 -44.78
N LEU A 240 -15.24 -36.68 -45.21
CA LEU A 240 -16.53 -37.27 -44.89
C LEU A 240 -16.35 -38.63 -44.21
N THR A 241 -17.10 -38.83 -43.12
CA THR A 241 -17.16 -40.09 -42.37
C THR A 241 -18.58 -40.36 -41.87
N ASN A 242 -18.79 -41.49 -41.21
CA ASN A 242 -20.06 -41.84 -40.58
C ASN A 242 -20.26 -40.98 -39.32
N ASP A 243 -21.50 -40.53 -39.08
CA ASP A 243 -21.83 -39.77 -37.88
C ASP A 243 -21.95 -40.70 -36.65
N ASN A 244 -20.84 -40.87 -35.92
CA ASN A 244 -20.77 -41.62 -34.65
C ASN A 244 -19.90 -40.85 -33.65
N VAL A 245 -20.25 -40.93 -32.35
CA VAL A 245 -19.57 -40.26 -31.23
C VAL A 245 -18.06 -40.56 -31.22
N THR A 246 -17.65 -41.79 -31.54
CA THR A 246 -16.22 -42.15 -31.60
C THR A 246 -15.50 -41.46 -32.76
N LYS A 247 -16.05 -41.52 -33.97
CA LYS A 247 -15.45 -40.92 -35.17
C LYS A 247 -15.44 -39.39 -35.11
N ARG A 248 -16.47 -38.79 -34.50
CA ARG A 248 -16.49 -37.37 -34.17
C ARG A 248 -15.35 -37.00 -33.22
N ARG A 249 -15.20 -37.71 -32.11
CA ARG A 249 -14.12 -37.46 -31.15
C ARG A 249 -12.72 -37.61 -31.75
N ASP A 250 -12.53 -38.54 -32.68
CA ASP A 250 -11.23 -38.80 -33.31
C ASP A 250 -10.90 -37.83 -34.45
N HIS A 251 -11.91 -37.29 -35.14
CA HIS A 251 -11.72 -36.42 -36.31
C HIS A 251 -12.09 -34.94 -36.08
N GLU A 252 -12.75 -34.57 -34.99
CA GLU A 252 -13.01 -33.18 -34.60
C GLU A 252 -11.72 -32.47 -34.18
N ASP A 253 -11.56 -31.23 -34.64
CA ASP A 253 -10.42 -30.42 -34.24
C ASP A 253 -10.61 -29.91 -32.81
N MET A 254 -9.59 -30.15 -31.99
CA MET A 254 -9.51 -29.61 -30.64
C MET A 254 -8.80 -28.25 -30.70
N VAL A 255 -9.47 -27.21 -30.25
CA VAL A 255 -8.95 -25.85 -30.18
C VAL A 255 -8.64 -25.53 -28.72
N VAL A 256 -7.52 -24.86 -28.49
CA VAL A 256 -7.19 -24.25 -27.20
C VAL A 256 -7.34 -22.75 -27.34
N LYS A 257 -8.22 -22.14 -26.55
CA LYS A 257 -8.38 -20.69 -26.48
C LYS A 257 -8.21 -20.23 -25.03
N THR A 258 -7.39 -19.19 -24.87
CA THR A 258 -7.10 -18.57 -23.58
C THR A 258 -7.93 -17.30 -23.47
N TYR A 259 -8.77 -17.22 -22.46
CA TYR A 259 -9.64 -16.08 -22.20
C TYR A 259 -9.09 -15.25 -21.03
N TYR A 260 -8.90 -13.96 -21.25
CA TYR A 260 -8.52 -13.00 -20.22
C TYR A 260 -9.77 -12.27 -19.75
N LEU A 261 -10.22 -12.57 -18.53
CA LEU A 261 -11.43 -11.98 -17.95
C LEU A 261 -11.11 -10.66 -17.28
N LYS A 262 -11.91 -9.62 -17.56
CA LYS A 262 -11.62 -8.25 -17.12
C LYS A 262 -12.38 -7.83 -15.85
N ASN A 263 -13.57 -8.37 -15.64
CA ASN A 263 -14.51 -7.87 -14.61
C ASN A 263 -14.59 -8.75 -13.35
N LEU A 264 -13.65 -9.69 -13.17
CA LEU A 264 -13.60 -10.56 -12.00
C LEU A 264 -13.10 -9.80 -10.76
N THR A 265 -13.83 -9.93 -9.66
CA THR A 265 -13.43 -9.36 -8.36
C THR A 265 -12.97 -10.41 -7.35
N THR A 266 -13.48 -11.64 -7.45
CA THR A 266 -13.15 -12.72 -6.52
C THR A 266 -12.64 -13.96 -7.26
N PRO A 267 -11.70 -14.73 -6.69
CA PRO A 267 -11.27 -16.02 -7.27
C PRO A 267 -12.41 -17.05 -7.38
N GLN A 268 -13.46 -16.89 -6.56
CA GLN A 268 -14.63 -17.77 -6.56
C GLN A 268 -15.44 -17.62 -7.85
N GLU A 269 -15.66 -16.38 -8.32
CA GLU A 269 -16.34 -16.11 -9.60
C GLU A 269 -15.67 -16.83 -10.77
N LEU A 270 -14.33 -16.86 -10.82
CA LEU A 270 -13.59 -17.57 -11.87
C LEU A 270 -13.90 -19.08 -11.86
N GLN A 271 -14.02 -19.67 -10.68
CA GLN A 271 -14.34 -21.09 -10.53
C GLN A 271 -15.81 -21.39 -10.89
N GLU A 272 -16.73 -20.47 -10.57
CA GLU A 272 -18.13 -20.55 -10.97
C GLU A 272 -18.27 -20.49 -12.49
N ILE A 273 -17.63 -19.51 -13.15
CA ILE A 273 -17.60 -19.41 -14.62
C ILE A 273 -17.01 -20.68 -15.24
N ALA A 274 -15.90 -21.20 -14.69
CA ALA A 274 -15.31 -22.45 -15.17
C ALA A 274 -16.29 -23.64 -15.04
N THR A 275 -17.09 -23.68 -13.97
CA THR A 275 -18.08 -24.74 -13.73
C THR A 275 -19.29 -24.62 -14.66
N ILE A 276 -19.78 -23.39 -14.89
CA ILE A 276 -20.83 -23.09 -15.87
C ILE A 276 -20.38 -23.51 -17.27
N LEU A 277 -19.15 -23.20 -17.66
CA LEU A 277 -18.64 -23.62 -18.96
C LEU A 277 -18.52 -25.14 -19.08
N ARG A 278 -17.98 -25.83 -18.08
CA ARG A 278 -17.90 -27.32 -18.13
C ARG A 278 -19.27 -27.96 -18.29
N THR A 279 -20.28 -27.43 -17.60
CA THR A 279 -21.64 -28.00 -17.59
C THR A 279 -22.45 -27.64 -18.84
N MET A 280 -22.38 -26.39 -19.30
CA MET A 280 -23.15 -25.92 -20.47
C MET A 280 -22.55 -26.33 -21.81
N THR A 281 -21.22 -26.50 -21.90
CA THR A 281 -20.52 -26.81 -23.16
C THR A 281 -19.99 -28.24 -23.24
N ASP A 282 -20.13 -29.04 -22.16
CA ASP A 282 -19.54 -30.38 -22.00
C ASP A 282 -18.02 -30.42 -22.29
N ILE A 283 -17.32 -29.31 -22.03
CA ILE A 283 -15.87 -29.23 -22.16
C ILE A 283 -15.24 -29.68 -20.85
N ARG A 284 -14.62 -30.86 -20.84
CA ARG A 284 -13.94 -31.38 -19.64
C ARG A 284 -12.66 -30.61 -19.27
N ARG A 285 -11.96 -30.06 -20.27
CA ARG A 285 -10.65 -29.41 -20.11
C ARG A 285 -10.80 -27.90 -20.03
N VAL A 286 -11.32 -27.43 -18.90
CA VAL A 286 -11.38 -26.01 -18.53
C VAL A 286 -10.50 -25.78 -17.31
N PHE A 287 -9.42 -25.02 -17.48
CA PHE A 287 -8.44 -24.72 -16.44
C PHE A 287 -8.49 -23.24 -16.06
N PRO A 288 -9.04 -22.91 -14.88
CA PRO A 288 -8.97 -21.55 -14.34
C PRO A 288 -7.58 -21.30 -13.74
N TYR A 289 -7.01 -20.15 -14.05
CA TYR A 289 -5.75 -19.66 -13.49
C TYR A 289 -5.98 -18.31 -12.82
N ALA A 290 -6.19 -18.36 -11.50
CA ALA A 290 -6.67 -17.22 -10.70
C ALA A 290 -5.66 -16.07 -10.59
N SER A 291 -4.35 -16.33 -10.63
CA SER A 291 -3.35 -15.26 -10.48
C SER A 291 -3.27 -14.31 -11.68
N GLN A 292 -3.76 -14.72 -12.85
CA GLN A 292 -3.83 -13.86 -14.05
C GLN A 292 -5.27 -13.60 -14.51
N ASN A 293 -6.29 -14.05 -13.77
CA ASN A 293 -7.70 -14.00 -14.20
C ASN A 293 -7.90 -14.62 -15.59
N VAL A 294 -7.22 -15.75 -15.84
CA VAL A 294 -7.22 -16.44 -17.12
C VAL A 294 -8.03 -17.71 -17.04
N LEU A 295 -8.79 -18.00 -18.11
CA LEU A 295 -9.48 -19.25 -18.31
C LEU A 295 -8.99 -19.92 -19.58
N MET A 296 -8.32 -21.06 -19.44
CA MET A 296 -7.85 -21.85 -20.57
C MET A 296 -8.88 -22.92 -20.88
N VAL A 297 -9.46 -22.86 -22.08
CA VAL A 297 -10.49 -23.80 -22.54
C VAL A 297 -9.92 -24.60 -23.70
N ARG A 298 -9.98 -25.94 -23.59
CA ARG A 298 -9.65 -26.87 -24.66
C ARG A 298 -10.86 -27.72 -25.01
N GLY A 299 -11.42 -27.51 -26.19
CA GLY A 299 -12.59 -28.26 -26.66
C GLY A 299 -12.70 -28.26 -28.18
N GLU A 300 -13.78 -28.83 -28.68
CA GLU A 300 -14.18 -28.77 -30.09
C GLU A 300 -14.43 -27.32 -30.53
N VAL A 301 -14.25 -27.01 -31.81
CA VAL A 301 -14.45 -25.67 -32.39
C VAL A 301 -15.80 -25.06 -32.01
N ASP A 302 -16.89 -25.79 -32.22
CA ASP A 302 -18.25 -25.28 -31.96
C ASP A 302 -18.53 -25.11 -30.45
N LYS A 303 -18.03 -26.02 -29.62
CA LYS A 303 -18.13 -25.91 -28.16
C LYS A 303 -17.34 -24.72 -27.62
N VAL A 304 -16.15 -24.45 -28.17
CA VAL A 304 -15.31 -23.30 -27.79
C VAL A 304 -15.94 -21.99 -28.27
N ALA A 305 -16.60 -21.96 -29.42
CA ALA A 305 -17.34 -20.79 -29.88
C ALA A 305 -18.58 -20.51 -29.03
N LEU A 306 -19.28 -21.55 -28.55
CA LEU A 306 -20.36 -21.39 -27.57
C LEU A 306 -19.81 -20.86 -26.24
N ALA A 307 -18.67 -21.38 -25.80
CA ALA A 307 -17.97 -20.87 -24.62
C ALA A 307 -17.57 -19.39 -24.79
N ASP A 308 -17.11 -18.96 -25.96
CA ASP A 308 -16.78 -17.56 -26.27
C ASP A 308 -17.98 -16.64 -26.02
N LYS A 309 -19.16 -17.06 -26.52
CA LYS A 309 -20.39 -16.30 -26.32
C LYS A 309 -20.80 -16.26 -24.85
N ILE A 310 -20.77 -17.39 -24.14
CA ILE A 310 -21.10 -17.46 -22.71
C ILE A 310 -20.13 -16.59 -21.90
N ILE A 311 -18.84 -16.64 -22.18
CA ILE A 311 -17.83 -15.82 -21.49
C ILE A 311 -18.08 -14.33 -21.77
N ALA A 312 -18.39 -13.94 -23.01
CA ALA A 312 -18.71 -12.55 -23.35
C ALA A 312 -19.99 -12.05 -22.65
N ASP A 313 -20.95 -12.94 -22.41
CA ASP A 313 -22.19 -12.63 -21.70
C ASP A 313 -21.96 -12.54 -20.17
N LEU A 314 -21.00 -13.31 -19.62
CA LEU A 314 -20.67 -13.33 -18.19
C LEU A 314 -19.60 -12.30 -17.77
N ASP A 315 -18.64 -11.97 -18.63
CA ASP A 315 -17.58 -10.98 -18.37
C ASP A 315 -18.09 -9.54 -18.58
N LYS A 316 -19.12 -9.17 -17.81
CA LYS A 316 -19.72 -7.84 -17.81
C LYS A 316 -19.28 -7.07 -16.56
N PRO A 317 -19.14 -5.73 -16.66
CA PRO A 317 -18.83 -4.93 -15.48
C PRO A 317 -19.96 -5.03 -14.46
N LYS A 318 -19.60 -5.19 -13.19
CA LYS A 318 -20.57 -5.18 -12.10
C LYS A 318 -21.19 -3.79 -11.93
N GLY A 319 -22.42 -3.75 -11.44
CA GLY A 319 -23.08 -2.50 -11.09
C GLY A 319 -22.35 -1.79 -9.94
N GLU A 320 -22.29 -0.46 -10.00
CA GLU A 320 -21.73 0.37 -8.92
C GLU A 320 -22.78 1.38 -8.46
N VAL A 321 -22.91 1.53 -7.15
CA VAL A 321 -23.85 2.46 -6.52
C VAL A 321 -23.10 3.33 -5.53
N VAL A 322 -23.37 4.62 -5.57
CA VAL A 322 -23.01 5.58 -4.52
C VAL A 322 -24.25 5.79 -3.67
N ILE A 323 -24.09 5.68 -2.36
CA ILE A 323 -25.18 5.85 -1.41
C ILE A 323 -24.85 7.07 -0.54
N ASP A 324 -25.77 8.01 -0.53
CA ASP A 324 -25.74 9.17 0.34
C ASP A 324 -26.65 8.90 1.54
N VAL A 325 -26.07 8.87 2.73
CA VAL A 325 -26.80 8.69 3.98
C VAL A 325 -26.86 10.04 4.68
N ILE A 326 -28.05 10.52 4.99
CA ILE A 326 -28.29 11.81 5.65
C ILE A 326 -28.82 11.53 7.05
N VAL A 327 -28.06 11.94 8.05
CA VAL A 327 -28.45 11.87 9.47
C VAL A 327 -28.64 13.28 9.99
N MET A 328 -29.83 13.56 10.49
CA MET A 328 -30.19 14.84 11.09
C MET A 328 -30.57 14.61 12.55
N GLU A 329 -29.84 15.23 13.48
CA GLU A 329 -30.19 15.26 14.89
C GLU A 329 -30.44 16.71 15.32
N ALA A 330 -31.55 16.94 16.02
CA ALA A 330 -31.86 18.22 16.63
C ALA A 330 -32.17 17.99 18.11
N ASN A 331 -31.59 18.80 19.00
CA ASN A 331 -31.87 18.74 20.43
C ASN A 331 -32.17 20.15 20.93
N ARG A 332 -33.22 20.28 21.75
CA ARG A 332 -33.61 21.52 22.41
C ARG A 332 -33.87 21.26 23.89
N SER A 333 -33.15 21.94 24.76
CA SER A 333 -33.35 21.92 26.20
C SER A 333 -33.69 23.30 26.72
N ARG A 334 -34.81 23.42 27.41
CA ARG A 334 -35.29 24.66 28.03
C ARG A 334 -35.46 24.44 29.51
N THR A 335 -34.73 25.22 30.31
CA THR A 335 -34.80 25.20 31.76
C THR A 335 -35.34 26.52 32.26
N ARG A 336 -36.29 26.48 33.20
CA ARG A 336 -36.83 27.64 33.89
C ARG A 336 -36.86 27.33 35.37
N ASP A 337 -36.04 28.03 36.12
CA ASP A 337 -35.93 27.93 37.57
C ASP A 337 -36.37 29.26 38.19
N LEU A 338 -37.39 29.20 39.04
CA LEU A 338 -37.95 30.33 39.76
C LEU A 338 -38.08 29.92 41.22
N ALA A 339 -37.20 30.42 42.07
CA ALA A 339 -37.20 30.14 43.50
C ALA A 339 -37.22 31.42 44.32
N ALA A 340 -38.23 31.54 45.19
CA ALA A 340 -38.21 32.47 46.30
C ALA A 340 -38.21 31.61 47.57
N THR A 341 -37.12 31.68 48.33
CA THR A 341 -36.96 30.84 49.52
C THR A 341 -36.30 31.60 50.66
N PHE A 342 -36.68 31.22 51.87
CA PHE A 342 -35.97 31.61 53.08
C PHE A 342 -34.78 30.68 53.23
N VAL A 343 -33.59 31.26 53.38
CA VAL A 343 -32.36 30.54 53.67
C VAL A 343 -32.13 30.68 55.18
N SER A 344 -31.89 29.57 55.85
CA SER A 344 -31.56 29.55 57.28
C SER A 344 -30.40 28.61 57.49
N GLY A 345 -29.29 29.12 58.02
CA GLY A 345 -28.06 28.33 58.22
C GLY A 345 -27.46 27.77 56.92
N GLY A 346 -27.69 28.42 55.76
CA GLY A 346 -27.12 28.01 54.47
C GLY A 346 -27.91 26.93 53.70
N GLN A 347 -29.07 26.50 54.20
CA GLN A 347 -29.97 25.58 53.50
C GLN A 347 -31.31 26.23 53.15
N ASN A 348 -31.88 25.83 52.00
CA ASN A 348 -33.18 26.31 51.53
C ASN A 348 -34.31 25.77 52.43
N GLY A 349 -35.13 26.66 52.98
CA GLY A 349 -36.31 26.33 53.77
C GLY A 349 -36.42 27.15 55.06
N LEU A 350 -37.65 27.25 55.58
CA LEU A 350 -37.93 27.91 56.84
C LEU A 350 -37.61 26.96 58.01
N ARG A 351 -36.31 26.85 58.33
CA ARG A 351 -35.88 26.28 59.62
C ARG A 351 -35.60 27.45 60.55
N LEU A 352 -36.38 27.57 61.61
CA LEU A 352 -36.10 28.50 62.71
C LEU A 352 -35.47 27.67 63.82
N PRO A 353 -34.17 27.30 63.74
CA PRO A 353 -33.55 26.63 64.85
C PRO A 353 -33.59 27.60 66.03
N VAL A 354 -34.33 27.21 67.09
CA VAL A 354 -34.17 27.84 68.39
C VAL A 354 -32.81 27.35 68.89
N SER A 355 -31.78 28.15 68.67
CA SER A 355 -30.43 27.82 69.11
C SER A 355 -30.35 28.12 70.60
N PHE A 356 -30.09 27.07 71.39
CA PHE A 356 -29.78 27.22 72.79
C PHE A 356 -28.29 27.55 72.93
N ALA A 357 -27.99 28.81 73.24
CA ALA A 357 -26.65 29.30 73.45
C ALA A 357 -26.58 29.78 74.91
N PRO A 358 -26.41 28.86 75.89
CA PRO A 358 -26.39 29.24 77.28
C PRO A 358 -25.26 30.23 77.51
N ARG A 359 -25.53 31.26 78.32
CA ARG A 359 -24.50 32.17 78.81
C ARG A 359 -23.34 31.34 79.39
N THR A 360 -22.12 31.83 79.23
CA THR A 360 -20.87 31.14 79.63
C THR A 360 -20.85 30.68 81.09
N GLU A 361 -21.68 31.26 81.95
CA GLU A 361 -21.84 30.88 83.37
C GLU A 361 -22.74 29.64 83.58
N LEU A 362 -23.60 29.32 82.61
CA LEU A 362 -24.60 28.26 82.67
C LEU A 362 -24.17 26.99 81.90
N GLY A 363 -23.37 27.18 80.85
CA GLY A 363 -22.76 26.10 80.09
C GLY A 363 -21.49 25.57 80.78
N THR A 364 -21.30 24.25 80.78
CA THR A 364 -19.95 23.72 80.95
C THR A 364 -19.15 23.92 79.68
N VAL A 365 -17.94 24.47 79.79
CA VAL A 365 -16.92 24.37 78.74
C VAL A 365 -16.55 22.88 78.62
N GLY A 366 -17.35 22.13 77.85
CA GLY A 366 -16.98 20.81 77.38
C GLY A 366 -15.82 21.00 76.41
N GLY A 367 -14.67 20.39 76.74
CA GLY A 367 -13.42 20.34 75.99
C GLY A 367 -13.32 21.20 74.74
N SER A 368 -12.46 22.22 74.78
CA SER A 368 -11.94 22.89 73.59
C SER A 368 -11.26 21.84 72.70
N SER A 369 -11.96 21.33 71.67
CA SER A 369 -11.30 20.67 70.56
C SER A 369 -10.80 21.77 69.62
N THR A 370 -9.54 22.19 69.83
CA THR A 370 -8.85 23.04 68.86
C THR A 370 -8.46 22.17 67.67
N SER A 371 -9.27 22.18 66.61
CA SER A 371 -8.86 21.63 65.32
C SER A 371 -8.12 22.72 64.53
N SER A 372 -6.80 22.75 64.65
CA SER A 372 -5.95 23.59 63.79
C SER A 372 -5.62 22.81 62.50
N THR A 373 -6.31 23.11 61.40
CA THR A 373 -5.83 22.71 60.08
C THR A 373 -4.64 23.60 59.71
N SER A 374 -3.45 23.01 59.73
CA SER A 374 -2.22 23.68 59.28
C SER A 374 -2.08 23.43 57.79
N ASP A 375 -2.40 24.43 56.97
CA ASP A 375 -2.03 24.41 55.55
C ASP A 375 -0.81 25.31 55.35
N THR A 376 0.29 24.69 54.94
CA THR A 376 1.59 25.33 54.78
C THR A 376 1.65 25.97 53.40
N THR A 377 1.25 27.24 53.29
CA THR A 377 1.94 28.30 52.52
C THR A 377 1.13 29.60 52.56
N THR A 378 1.80 30.68 52.97
CA THR A 378 1.39 32.09 52.83
C THR A 378 0.07 32.55 53.50
N THR A 379 0.25 33.03 54.74
CA THR A 379 -0.48 34.15 55.37
C THR A 379 -2.00 34.19 55.20
N THR A 380 -2.74 33.44 56.03
CA THR A 380 -3.81 33.92 56.93
C THR A 380 -4.28 32.74 57.82
N SER A 381 -3.83 32.67 59.07
CA SER A 381 -4.31 31.65 60.02
C SER A 381 -5.68 32.06 60.56
N THR A 382 -6.75 31.48 60.01
CA THR A 382 -8.11 31.63 60.57
C THR A 382 -8.35 30.50 61.56
N SER A 383 -8.16 30.78 62.85
CA SER A 383 -8.59 29.89 63.93
C SER A 383 -10.11 29.92 64.03
N THR A 384 -10.79 28.91 63.49
CA THR A 384 -12.24 28.76 63.71
C THR A 384 -12.45 27.93 64.97
N SER A 385 -12.58 28.59 66.12
CA SER A 385 -13.03 27.92 67.34
C SER A 385 -14.54 27.65 67.22
N THR A 386 -14.91 26.46 66.77
CA THR A 386 -16.30 26.00 66.91
C THR A 386 -16.49 25.61 68.36
N ALA A 387 -16.96 26.55 69.18
CA ALA A 387 -17.44 26.22 70.51
C ALA A 387 -18.74 25.43 70.35
N THR A 388 -18.69 24.11 70.50
CA THR A 388 -19.88 23.29 70.73
C THR A 388 -20.39 23.59 72.14
N ALA A 389 -20.96 24.79 72.33
CA ALA A 389 -21.66 25.15 73.56
C ALA A 389 -22.99 24.41 73.56
N GLY A 390 -23.29 23.66 74.63
CA GLY A 390 -24.64 23.11 74.74
C GLY A 390 -24.88 22.00 75.75
N ALA A 391 -23.99 21.76 76.71
CA ALA A 391 -24.35 20.93 77.86
C ALA A 391 -24.52 21.83 79.10
N VAL A 392 -25.75 21.88 79.62
CA VAL A 392 -26.08 22.52 80.90
C VAL A 392 -26.17 21.42 81.95
N ARG A 393 -25.47 21.60 83.08
CA ARG A 393 -25.52 20.63 84.19
C ARG A 393 -26.94 20.56 84.76
N LEU A 394 -27.42 19.38 85.12
CA LEU A 394 -28.78 19.19 85.66
C LEU A 394 -29.07 20.04 86.90
N SER A 395 -28.05 20.33 87.72
CA SER A 395 -28.16 21.21 88.90
C SER A 395 -28.40 22.68 88.57
N ARG A 396 -28.22 23.08 87.31
CA ARG A 396 -28.37 24.45 86.81
C ARG A 396 -29.54 24.59 85.83
N LEU A 397 -30.38 23.57 85.71
CA LEU A 397 -31.53 23.59 84.81
C LEU A 397 -32.58 24.66 85.20
N GLY A 398 -32.67 25.00 86.49
CA GLY A 398 -33.57 26.06 86.98
C GLY A 398 -33.09 27.49 86.71
N ASP A 399 -31.82 27.68 86.33
CA ASP A 399 -31.21 28.98 86.07
C ASP A 399 -31.31 29.39 84.57
N ILE A 400 -31.89 28.53 83.72
CA ILE A 400 -32.11 28.80 82.29
C ILE A 400 -33.12 29.94 82.14
N ARG A 401 -32.72 31.01 81.44
CA ARG A 401 -33.60 32.15 81.12
C ARG A 401 -33.92 32.19 79.64
N ALA A 402 -34.96 32.95 79.30
CA ALA A 402 -35.34 33.19 77.90
C ALA A 402 -34.18 33.79 77.06
N GLU A 403 -33.26 34.52 77.70
CA GLU A 403 -32.06 35.09 77.09
C GLU A 403 -31.06 34.05 76.58
N ASP A 404 -31.10 32.82 77.10
CA ASP A 404 -30.23 31.71 76.68
C ASP A 404 -30.75 31.01 75.39
N PHE A 405 -31.92 31.44 74.89
CA PHE A 405 -32.50 30.99 73.62
C PHE A 405 -32.46 32.12 72.60
N ALA A 406 -31.79 31.87 71.47
CA ALA A 406 -31.80 32.77 70.33
C ALA A 406 -32.56 32.15 69.16
N VAL A 407 -33.28 32.98 68.41
CA VAL A 407 -33.91 32.60 67.14
C VAL A 407 -33.20 33.37 66.04
N ALA A 408 -32.53 32.65 65.15
CA ALA A 408 -31.95 33.26 63.97
C ALA A 408 -33.07 33.61 62.96
N ILE A 409 -33.16 34.88 62.57
CA ILE A 409 -34.08 35.31 61.50
C ILE A 409 -33.47 34.88 60.16
N PRO A 410 -34.20 34.12 59.32
CA PRO A 410 -33.69 33.65 58.04
C PRO A 410 -33.58 34.80 57.04
N ASN A 411 -32.55 34.78 56.19
CA ASN A 411 -32.43 35.68 55.05
C ASN A 411 -33.31 35.18 53.90
N ALA A 412 -33.83 36.08 53.07
CA ALA A 412 -34.63 35.71 51.89
C ALA A 412 -33.76 35.80 50.62
N LEU A 413 -33.89 34.81 49.74
CA LEU A 413 -33.22 34.78 48.43
C LEU A 413 -34.26 34.61 47.32
N LEU A 414 -34.21 35.50 46.33
CA LEU A 414 -34.95 35.38 45.08
C LEU A 414 -33.98 34.98 43.97
N GLN A 415 -34.20 33.80 43.40
CA GLN A 415 -33.44 33.26 42.28
C GLN A 415 -34.38 33.08 41.08
N ALA A 416 -34.01 33.69 39.95
CA ALA A 416 -34.72 33.54 38.69
C ALA A 416 -33.72 33.26 37.57
N LEU A 417 -33.82 32.08 36.97
CA LEU A 417 -32.96 31.63 35.87
C LEU A 417 -33.83 31.04 34.75
N MET A 418 -33.60 31.49 33.52
CA MET A 418 -34.19 30.87 32.34
C MET A 418 -33.07 30.62 31.32
N SER A 419 -33.01 29.38 30.82
CA SER A 419 -32.03 28.93 29.83
C SER A 419 -32.76 28.23 28.69
N ASP A 420 -32.36 28.53 27.44
CA ASP A 420 -32.82 27.84 26.22
C ASP A 420 -31.58 27.47 25.42
N ARG A 421 -31.40 26.18 25.14
CA ARG A 421 -30.24 25.61 24.43
C ARG A 421 -30.75 24.78 23.26
N GLY A 422 -30.28 25.08 22.06
CA GLY A 422 -30.58 24.32 20.86
C GLY A 422 -29.31 23.86 20.14
N THR A 423 -29.28 22.61 19.70
CA THR A 423 -28.20 22.05 18.88
C THR A 423 -28.79 21.34 17.66
N ARG A 424 -28.09 21.39 16.53
CA ARG A 424 -28.44 20.68 15.29
C ARG A 424 -27.19 20.09 14.68
N VAL A 425 -27.26 18.82 14.32
CA VAL A 425 -26.19 18.05 13.69
C VAL A 425 -26.73 17.50 12.37
N LEU A 426 -26.01 17.77 11.28
CA LEU A 426 -26.25 17.19 9.96
C LEU A 426 -24.99 16.45 9.55
N GLN A 427 -25.12 15.15 9.29
CA GLN A 427 -24.05 14.31 8.79
C GLN A 427 -24.50 13.68 7.48
N SER A 428 -23.66 13.77 6.45
CA SER A 428 -23.95 13.24 5.11
C SER A 428 -22.82 12.34 4.59
N PRO A 429 -22.53 11.19 5.23
CA PRO A 429 -21.57 10.25 4.67
C PRO A 429 -22.01 9.71 3.31
N GLN A 430 -21.05 9.60 2.39
CA GLN A 430 -21.23 9.01 1.07
C GLN A 430 -20.35 7.77 0.95
N ILE A 431 -20.90 6.67 0.45
CA ILE A 431 -20.15 5.42 0.24
C ILE A 431 -20.43 4.87 -1.16
N ARG A 432 -19.37 4.50 -1.88
CA ARG A 432 -19.49 3.75 -3.13
C ARG A 432 -19.33 2.27 -2.85
N ALA A 433 -20.20 1.46 -3.41
CA ALA A 433 -20.18 0.01 -3.26
C ALA A 433 -20.49 -0.68 -4.60
N THR A 434 -19.82 -1.81 -4.84
CA THR A 434 -20.06 -2.67 -6.00
C THR A 434 -21.22 -3.62 -5.71
N HIS A 435 -21.90 -4.09 -6.76
CA HIS A 435 -23.00 -5.05 -6.68
C HIS A 435 -22.63 -6.28 -5.85
N ALA A 436 -23.49 -6.63 -4.88
CA ALA A 436 -23.38 -7.75 -3.96
C ALA A 436 -22.07 -7.79 -3.14
N ALA A 437 -21.43 -6.64 -2.92
CA ALA A 437 -20.27 -6.53 -2.05
C ALA A 437 -20.58 -5.67 -0.83
N LYS A 438 -20.27 -6.19 0.36
CA LYS A 438 -20.37 -5.41 1.60
C LYS A 438 -19.30 -4.33 1.61
N SER A 439 -19.71 -3.09 1.77
CA SER A 439 -18.87 -1.92 1.96
C SER A 439 -19.15 -1.31 3.32
N SER A 440 -18.11 -0.93 4.06
CA SER A 440 -18.23 -0.34 5.39
C SER A 440 -17.51 1.00 5.46
N LEU A 441 -18.17 1.97 6.08
CA LEU A 441 -17.65 3.31 6.34
C LEU A 441 -17.78 3.59 7.83
N LYS A 442 -16.63 3.76 8.50
CA LYS A 442 -16.57 4.10 9.92
C LYS A 442 -15.96 5.49 10.07
N ILE A 443 -16.73 6.43 10.61
CA ILE A 443 -16.30 7.80 10.86
C ILE A 443 -16.51 8.09 12.34
N GLY A 444 -15.43 8.31 13.09
CA GLY A 444 -15.56 8.56 14.51
C GLY A 444 -14.26 8.41 15.28
N ASP A 445 -14.38 8.48 16.60
CA ASP A 445 -13.29 8.32 17.54
C ASP A 445 -13.43 6.98 18.26
N ARG A 446 -12.29 6.34 18.56
CA ARG A 446 -12.27 5.08 19.32
C ARG A 446 -12.00 5.38 20.79
N TYR A 447 -13.02 5.20 21.64
CA TYR A 447 -12.96 5.62 23.03
C TYR A 447 -12.68 4.42 23.97
N PRO A 448 -11.67 4.50 24.86
CA PRO A 448 -11.38 3.44 25.82
C PRO A 448 -12.36 3.45 27.01
N TYR A 449 -12.89 2.28 27.37
CA TYR A 449 -13.66 2.05 28.59
C TYR A 449 -13.06 0.89 29.38
N ALA A 450 -13.03 1.01 30.70
CA ALA A 450 -12.47 -0.03 31.57
C ALA A 450 -13.45 -1.21 31.69
N THR A 451 -12.97 -2.44 31.50
CA THR A 451 -13.82 -3.66 31.56
C THR A 451 -13.56 -4.54 32.78
N GLY A 452 -12.99 -3.95 33.83
CA GLY A 452 -12.77 -4.61 35.12
C GLY A 452 -11.53 -4.07 35.81
N SER A 453 -11.60 -3.99 37.14
CA SER A 453 -10.49 -3.66 38.03
C SER A 453 -10.33 -4.80 39.03
N PHE A 454 -9.19 -5.49 39.01
CA PHE A 454 -8.89 -6.51 40.02
C PHE A 454 -8.19 -5.84 41.20
N GLN A 455 -8.85 -5.80 42.36
CA GLN A 455 -8.22 -5.40 43.62
C GLN A 455 -7.87 -6.67 44.39
N PRO A 456 -6.58 -7.04 44.54
CA PRO A 456 -6.20 -8.16 45.38
C PRO A 456 -6.61 -7.86 46.82
N GLY A 457 -7.56 -8.61 47.36
CA GLY A 457 -7.95 -8.52 48.76
C GLY A 457 -6.84 -9.03 49.65
N VAL A 458 -5.95 -8.15 50.12
CA VAL A 458 -4.99 -8.47 51.18
C VAL A 458 -4.95 -7.32 52.19
N GLY A 459 -5.42 -7.59 53.41
CA GLY A 459 -5.52 -6.64 54.53
C GLY A 459 -4.18 -6.30 55.16
N ALA A 460 -3.32 -5.58 54.44
CA ALA A 460 -2.13 -4.96 54.99
C ALA A 460 -2.28 -3.44 55.01
N ILE A 461 -2.27 -2.88 56.22
CA ILE A 461 -2.36 -1.44 56.48
C ILE A 461 -1.12 -0.76 55.86
N GLY A 462 -1.33 0.17 54.91
CA GLY A 462 -0.30 1.15 54.53
C GLY A 462 0.28 1.09 53.11
N VAL A 463 -0.21 0.22 52.22
CA VAL A 463 0.16 0.26 50.78
C VAL A 463 -1.09 0.42 49.93
N SER A 464 -1.19 1.57 49.24
CA SER A 464 -2.25 1.84 48.26
C SER A 464 -2.24 0.75 47.18
N PRO A 465 -3.30 -0.06 47.02
CA PRO A 465 -3.29 -1.15 46.06
C PRO A 465 -3.24 -0.57 44.63
N LEU A 466 -2.25 -0.99 43.84
CA LEU A 466 -2.21 -0.71 42.40
C LEU A 466 -3.33 -1.52 41.75
N VAL A 467 -4.45 -0.86 41.46
CA VAL A 467 -5.57 -1.42 40.73
C VAL A 467 -5.15 -1.61 39.27
N SER A 468 -5.07 -2.86 38.81
CA SER A 468 -4.84 -3.16 37.40
C SER A 468 -6.17 -3.10 36.65
N THR A 469 -6.37 -2.06 35.84
CA THR A 469 -7.58 -1.88 35.03
C THR A 469 -7.32 -2.27 33.58
N GLN A 470 -8.10 -3.21 33.06
CA GLN A 470 -8.07 -3.57 31.63
C GLN A 470 -8.97 -2.59 30.85
N PHE A 471 -8.46 -2.02 29.76
CA PHE A 471 -9.22 -1.15 28.87
C PHE A 471 -9.64 -1.91 27.61
N GLN A 472 -10.91 -1.81 27.23
CA GLN A 472 -11.40 -2.13 25.89
C GLN A 472 -11.79 -0.85 25.17
N PHE A 473 -11.98 -0.93 23.86
CA PHE A 473 -12.23 0.23 23.02
C PHE A 473 -13.56 0.10 22.30
N ALA A 474 -14.42 1.10 22.45
CA ALA A 474 -15.66 1.23 21.71
C ALA A 474 -15.51 2.27 20.59
N ASP A 475 -16.02 1.96 19.40
CA ASP A 475 -16.04 2.90 18.28
C ASP A 475 -17.24 3.85 18.46
N VAL A 476 -16.97 5.16 18.60
CA VAL A 476 -17.99 6.19 18.77
C VAL A 476 -18.03 7.09 17.54
N GLY A 477 -19.17 7.17 16.86
CA GLY A 477 -19.35 7.99 15.67
C GLY A 477 -20.44 7.44 14.75
N VAL A 478 -20.25 7.55 13.44
CA VAL A 478 -21.18 7.03 12.43
C VAL A 478 -20.52 5.85 11.72
N ASN A 479 -21.06 4.66 11.93
CA ASN A 479 -20.70 3.46 11.18
C ASN A 479 -21.83 3.12 10.21
N VAL A 480 -21.51 2.95 8.93
CA VAL A 480 -22.44 2.64 7.86
C VAL A 480 -21.92 1.41 7.14
N ASP A 481 -22.65 0.31 7.26
CA ASP A 481 -22.43 -0.93 6.55
C ASP A 481 -23.52 -1.09 5.50
N ILE A 482 -23.14 -1.20 4.23
CA ILE A 482 -24.09 -1.32 3.11
C ILE A 482 -23.68 -2.47 2.18
N GLU A 483 -24.66 -3.24 1.74
CA GLU A 483 -24.54 -4.27 0.72
C GLU A 483 -25.61 -4.00 -0.35
N PRO A 484 -25.26 -3.36 -1.49
CA PRO A 484 -26.22 -3.04 -2.54
C PRO A 484 -26.32 -4.16 -3.58
N THR A 485 -27.52 -4.41 -4.02
CA THR A 485 -27.89 -5.31 -5.12
C THR A 485 -28.62 -4.50 -6.17
N VAL A 486 -27.93 -4.23 -7.28
CA VAL A 486 -28.48 -3.52 -8.44
C VAL A 486 -29.40 -4.43 -9.23
N HIS A 487 -30.59 -3.96 -9.54
CA HIS A 487 -31.61 -4.63 -10.35
C HIS A 487 -31.92 -3.78 -11.60
N GLY A 488 -31.73 -4.36 -12.78
CA GLY A 488 -32.02 -3.65 -14.04
C GLY A 488 -31.22 -2.35 -14.17
N ALA A 489 -31.85 -1.32 -14.75
CA ALA A 489 -31.22 -0.02 -14.98
C ALA A 489 -31.22 0.90 -13.74
N ASP A 490 -32.35 1.01 -13.04
CA ASP A 490 -32.57 2.12 -12.10
C ASP A 490 -32.97 1.69 -10.68
N GLU A 491 -33.05 0.39 -10.35
CA GLU A 491 -33.49 -0.06 -9.03
C GLU A 491 -32.36 -0.70 -8.24
N VAL A 492 -32.28 -0.40 -6.94
CA VAL A 492 -31.25 -0.92 -6.05
C VAL A 492 -31.92 -1.42 -4.77
N THR A 493 -31.73 -2.71 -4.47
CA THR A 493 -32.03 -3.26 -3.15
C THR A 493 -30.78 -3.13 -2.29
N MET A 494 -30.88 -2.55 -1.10
CA MET A 494 -29.74 -2.34 -0.22
C MET A 494 -30.04 -2.92 1.14
N LYS A 495 -29.13 -3.76 1.64
CA LYS A 495 -29.08 -4.12 3.06
C LYS A 495 -28.18 -3.12 3.75
N ILE A 496 -28.75 -2.36 4.67
CA ILE A 496 -28.10 -1.23 5.31
C ILE A 496 -28.11 -1.46 6.82
N GLU A 497 -26.97 -1.23 7.46
CA GLU A 497 -26.80 -1.18 8.90
C GLU A 497 -26.10 0.14 9.24
N ILE A 498 -26.81 1.05 9.92
CA ILE A 498 -26.30 2.35 10.35
C ILE A 498 -26.24 2.34 11.87
N ASP A 499 -25.10 2.69 12.42
CA ASP A 499 -24.88 2.82 13.86
C ASP A 499 -24.31 4.20 14.16
N ILE A 500 -25.11 5.01 14.86
CA ILE A 500 -24.74 6.36 15.28
C ILE A 500 -24.54 6.31 16.78
N SER A 501 -23.30 6.48 17.21
CA SER A 501 -22.90 6.51 18.60
C SER A 501 -22.31 7.87 18.98
N ASN A 502 -22.64 8.33 20.18
CA ASN A 502 -22.11 9.56 20.77
C ASN A 502 -21.81 9.38 22.26
N ILE A 503 -20.87 10.16 22.80
CA ILE A 503 -20.61 10.17 24.24
C ILE A 503 -21.60 11.13 24.90
N ARG A 504 -22.51 10.61 25.72
CA ARG A 504 -23.57 11.40 26.35
C ARG A 504 -23.12 11.99 27.68
N ASP A 505 -22.55 11.18 28.55
CA ASP A 505 -22.18 11.54 29.92
C ASP A 505 -20.93 10.78 30.38
N ARG A 506 -20.42 11.09 31.58
CA ARG A 506 -19.40 10.29 32.27
C ARG A 506 -19.89 9.97 33.68
N ILE A 507 -19.87 8.70 34.04
CA ILE A 507 -20.20 8.21 35.38
C ILE A 507 -18.94 7.71 36.08
N ASP A 508 -18.84 7.90 37.38
CA ASP A 508 -17.75 7.35 38.17
C ASP A 508 -18.12 5.93 38.65
N VAL A 509 -17.44 4.91 38.14
CA VAL A 509 -17.54 3.54 38.65
C VAL A 509 -16.18 3.15 39.23
N GLY A 510 -16.09 3.14 40.56
CA GLY A 510 -14.91 2.67 41.29
C GLY A 510 -13.73 3.66 41.29
N GLY A 511 -13.97 4.98 41.23
CA GLY A 511 -12.93 6.01 41.22
C GLY A 511 -12.35 6.28 39.82
N LEU A 512 -12.99 5.76 38.77
CA LEU A 512 -12.64 5.95 37.37
C LEU A 512 -13.85 6.48 36.63
N ALA A 513 -13.71 7.64 35.99
CA ALA A 513 -14.78 8.22 35.18
C ALA A 513 -14.93 7.47 33.84
N GLN A 514 -15.94 6.60 33.70
CA GLN A 514 -16.29 5.94 32.43
C GLN A 514 -17.34 6.73 31.64
N PRO A 515 -17.24 6.77 30.31
CA PRO A 515 -18.25 7.38 29.46
C PRO A 515 -19.51 6.53 29.37
N VAL A 516 -20.66 7.19 29.27
CA VAL A 516 -21.92 6.60 28.81
C VAL A 516 -22.02 6.84 27.31
N ILE A 517 -21.96 5.77 26.53
CA ILE A 517 -22.06 5.82 25.07
C ILE A 517 -23.53 5.67 24.69
N GLY A 518 -24.13 6.73 24.14
CA GLY A 518 -25.42 6.65 23.47
C GLY A 518 -25.25 5.97 22.11
N GLN A 519 -26.15 5.06 21.76
CA GLN A 519 -26.11 4.32 20.51
C GLN A 519 -27.48 4.29 19.84
N ARG A 520 -27.51 4.53 18.54
CA ARG A 520 -28.71 4.48 17.69
C ARG A 520 -28.40 3.61 16.50
N LYS A 521 -28.90 2.38 16.56
CA LYS A 521 -28.64 1.35 15.57
C LYS A 521 -29.88 1.09 14.71
N PHE A 522 -29.70 1.10 13.40
CA PHE A 522 -30.73 0.85 12.41
C PHE A 522 -30.28 -0.26 11.46
N SER A 523 -31.11 -1.27 11.23
CA SER A 523 -30.84 -2.35 10.28
C SER A 523 -32.08 -2.59 9.43
N HIS A 524 -31.95 -2.46 8.11
CA HIS A 524 -33.09 -2.56 7.20
C HIS A 524 -32.65 -3.01 5.81
N VAL A 525 -33.58 -3.65 5.08
CA VAL A 525 -33.42 -3.98 3.67
C VAL A 525 -34.48 -3.21 2.90
N VAL A 526 -34.06 -2.30 2.02
CA VAL A 526 -34.97 -1.43 1.25
C VAL A 526 -34.63 -1.52 -0.24
N ARG A 527 -35.65 -1.47 -1.10
CA ARG A 527 -35.50 -1.34 -2.55
C ARG A 527 -35.97 0.04 -2.98
N LEU A 528 -35.10 0.79 -3.64
CA LEU A 528 -35.32 2.17 -4.04
C LEU A 528 -34.91 2.37 -5.50
N ARG A 529 -35.48 3.37 -6.16
CA ARG A 529 -35.00 3.82 -7.46
C ARG A 529 -33.78 4.73 -7.31
N SER A 530 -32.95 4.81 -8.34
CA SER A 530 -31.82 5.72 -8.36
C SER A 530 -32.31 7.16 -8.26
N GLY A 531 -31.72 7.94 -7.35
CA GLY A 531 -32.09 9.31 -7.04
C GLY A 531 -33.30 9.46 -6.13
N GLU A 532 -33.97 8.37 -5.75
CA GLU A 532 -35.13 8.40 -4.86
C GLU A 532 -34.67 8.60 -3.40
N VAL A 533 -35.27 9.60 -2.74
CA VAL A 533 -35.03 9.84 -1.31
C VAL A 533 -35.95 8.94 -0.49
N SER A 534 -35.37 8.11 0.37
CA SER A 534 -36.13 7.30 1.32
C SER A 534 -35.80 7.69 2.75
N ILE A 535 -36.84 7.95 3.54
CA ILE A 535 -36.70 8.12 4.99
C ILE A 535 -36.66 6.72 5.60
N LEU A 536 -35.48 6.34 6.09
CA LEU A 536 -35.25 5.04 6.71
C LEU A 536 -35.91 4.96 8.09
N GLY A 537 -35.93 6.07 8.82
CA GLY A 537 -36.59 6.17 10.11
C GLY A 537 -36.34 7.49 10.83
N GLY A 538 -37.03 7.67 11.94
CA GLY A 538 -36.81 8.80 12.82
C GLY A 538 -37.27 8.52 14.24
N LEU A 539 -36.77 9.30 15.19
CA LEU A 539 -37.12 9.21 16.60
C LEU A 539 -37.34 10.61 17.15
N ARG A 540 -38.51 10.86 17.74
CA ARG A 540 -38.79 12.07 18.51
C ARG A 540 -38.99 11.71 19.98
N GLN A 541 -38.27 12.40 20.85
CA GLN A 541 -38.32 12.21 22.30
C GLN A 541 -38.59 13.55 22.98
N ASP A 542 -39.69 13.64 23.72
CA ASP A 542 -40.04 14.80 24.53
C ASP A 542 -40.00 14.38 26.02
N GLN A 543 -39.22 15.09 26.84
CA GLN A 543 -39.06 14.85 28.29
C GLN A 543 -39.32 16.14 29.07
N ASP A 544 -40.33 16.12 29.95
CA ASP A 544 -40.68 17.23 30.83
C ASP A 544 -40.45 16.83 32.30
N THR A 545 -39.49 17.48 32.95
CA THR A 545 -39.20 17.33 34.38
C THR A 545 -39.66 18.58 35.11
N ARG A 546 -40.50 18.42 36.14
CA ARG A 546 -40.96 19.53 37.00
C ARG A 546 -40.67 19.20 38.45
N SER A 547 -39.82 19.98 39.10
CA SER A 547 -39.54 19.89 40.53
C SER A 547 -40.08 21.13 41.26
N VAL A 548 -40.76 20.90 42.37
CA VAL A 548 -41.31 21.96 43.22
C VAL A 548 -40.77 21.73 44.63
N SER A 549 -40.14 22.75 45.19
CA SER A 549 -39.63 22.77 46.57
C SER A 549 -40.23 23.97 47.30
N GLY A 550 -40.49 23.89 48.60
CA GLY A 550 -41.11 25.02 49.30
C GLY A 550 -41.42 24.74 50.76
N THR A 551 -41.92 25.75 51.46
CA THR A 551 -42.36 25.59 52.85
C THR A 551 -43.68 24.81 52.90
N PRO A 552 -43.75 23.70 53.65
CA PRO A 552 -45.00 22.95 53.83
C PRO A 552 -46.14 23.86 54.34
N GLY A 553 -47.34 23.69 53.81
CA GLY A 553 -48.52 24.52 54.14
C GLY A 553 -48.62 25.78 53.27
N VAL A 554 -47.76 26.78 53.50
CA VAL A 554 -47.85 28.10 52.83
C VAL A 554 -47.49 28.03 51.34
N GLY A 555 -46.63 27.07 50.95
CA GLY A 555 -46.21 26.87 49.56
C GLY A 555 -47.33 26.39 48.62
N ASN A 556 -48.47 25.93 49.13
CA ASN A 556 -49.59 25.44 48.33
C ASN A 556 -50.67 26.50 48.05
N LEU A 557 -50.62 27.67 48.71
CA LEU A 557 -51.61 28.75 48.54
C LEU A 557 -51.40 29.49 47.21
N PRO A 558 -52.43 29.72 46.38
CA PRO A 558 -52.26 30.20 45.00
C PRO A 558 -51.54 31.56 44.89
N VAL A 559 -51.70 32.45 45.86
CA VAL A 559 -51.08 33.79 45.86
C VAL A 559 -49.71 33.78 46.54
N LEU A 560 -49.55 33.04 47.65
CA LEU A 560 -48.31 32.99 48.43
C LEU A 560 -47.31 31.96 47.90
N ARG A 561 -47.76 31.00 47.08
CA ARG A 561 -46.93 29.95 46.47
C ARG A 561 -45.69 30.52 45.79
N ARG A 562 -45.80 31.65 45.08
CA ARG A 562 -44.67 32.21 44.31
C ARG A 562 -43.54 32.78 45.19
N ILE A 563 -43.81 33.04 46.47
CA ILE A 563 -42.84 33.63 47.43
C ILE A 563 -42.33 32.56 48.42
N PHE A 564 -43.09 31.49 48.61
CA PHE A 564 -42.83 30.42 49.58
C PHE A 564 -42.52 29.06 48.93
N SER A 565 -42.39 29.01 47.60
CA SER A 565 -41.95 27.83 46.85
C SER A 565 -41.02 28.21 45.70
N GLY A 566 -40.11 27.30 45.36
CA GLY A 566 -39.33 27.30 44.14
C GLY A 566 -39.78 26.21 43.19
N GLU A 567 -39.80 26.55 41.92
CA GLU A 567 -40.23 25.71 40.81
C GLU A 567 -39.14 25.68 39.74
N SER A 568 -38.64 24.47 39.47
CA SER A 568 -37.72 24.21 38.36
C SER A 568 -38.43 23.32 37.33
N ILE A 569 -38.56 23.85 36.12
CA ILE A 569 -39.13 23.17 34.95
C ILE A 569 -38.00 22.98 33.95
N GLU A 570 -37.75 21.73 33.56
CA GLU A 570 -36.82 21.37 32.51
C GLU A 570 -37.60 20.63 31.41
N LYS A 571 -37.52 21.13 30.18
CA LYS A 571 -38.09 20.49 28.98
C LYS A 571 -36.98 20.14 28.02
N SER A 572 -36.86 18.88 27.64
CA SER A 572 -35.87 18.39 26.69
C SER A 572 -36.58 17.73 25.51
N GLN A 573 -36.28 18.17 24.29
CA GLN A 573 -36.83 17.64 23.05
C GLN A 573 -35.68 17.18 22.15
N GLY A 574 -35.72 15.93 21.70
CA GLY A 574 -34.75 15.37 20.75
C GLY A 574 -35.45 14.83 19.53
N GLU A 575 -34.95 15.15 18.34
CA GLU A 575 -35.43 14.64 17.06
C GLU A 575 -34.24 14.05 16.27
N LEU A 576 -34.42 12.85 15.74
CA LEU A 576 -33.49 12.17 14.85
C LEU A 576 -34.24 11.80 13.57
N LEU A 577 -33.65 12.08 12.42
CA LEU A 577 -34.13 11.65 11.11
C LEU A 577 -32.96 11.05 10.34
N ILE A 578 -33.20 9.88 9.73
CA ILE A 578 -32.25 9.19 8.87
C ILE A 578 -32.90 9.03 7.50
N ALA A 579 -32.26 9.60 6.47
CA ALA A 579 -32.66 9.47 5.08
C ALA A 579 -31.51 8.89 4.26
N LEU A 580 -31.86 8.30 3.12
CA LEU A 580 -30.91 7.68 2.21
C LEU A 580 -31.30 7.98 0.77
N VAL A 581 -30.29 8.21 -0.07
CA VAL A 581 -30.44 8.44 -1.51
C VAL A 581 -29.43 7.58 -2.26
N PRO A 582 -29.86 6.62 -3.10
CA PRO A 582 -28.95 5.82 -3.90
C PRO A 582 -28.72 6.45 -5.28
N HIS A 583 -27.50 6.41 -5.78
CA HIS A 583 -27.10 6.87 -7.11
C HIS A 583 -26.37 5.75 -7.85
N VAL A 584 -26.96 5.23 -8.92
CA VAL A 584 -26.32 4.22 -9.76
C VAL A 584 -25.30 4.90 -10.68
N VAL A 585 -24.03 4.51 -10.57
CA VAL A 585 -22.92 5.08 -11.35
C VAL A 585 -22.67 4.27 -12.62
N ARG A 586 -22.85 2.95 -12.53
CA ARG A 586 -22.61 2.02 -13.64
C ARG A 586 -23.58 0.85 -13.55
N VAL A 587 -24.10 0.43 -14.71
CA VAL A 587 -24.91 -0.77 -14.88
C VAL A 587 -24.32 -1.66 -15.98
N PRO A 588 -24.49 -2.99 -15.90
CA PRO A 588 -24.13 -3.88 -16.99
C PRO A 588 -25.01 -3.62 -18.21
N GLU A 589 -24.41 -3.34 -19.36
CA GLU A 589 -25.13 -3.20 -20.63
C GLU A 589 -25.57 -4.58 -21.16
N ILE A 590 -26.88 -4.82 -21.10
CA ILE A 590 -27.55 -5.96 -21.73
C ILE A 590 -27.96 -5.52 -23.14
N THR A 591 -27.31 -6.10 -24.15
CA THR A 591 -27.63 -5.82 -25.56
C THR A 591 -28.69 -6.81 -26.08
N ASP A 592 -29.38 -6.48 -27.17
CA ASP A 592 -30.34 -7.40 -27.83
C ASP A 592 -29.70 -8.74 -28.21
N LEU A 593 -28.38 -8.73 -28.47
CA LEU A 593 -27.59 -9.92 -28.78
C LEU A 593 -27.42 -10.84 -27.56
N ASN A 594 -27.50 -10.32 -26.33
CA ASN A 594 -27.50 -11.12 -25.09
C ASN A 594 -28.87 -11.76 -24.83
N LEU A 595 -29.96 -11.10 -25.23
CA LEU A 595 -31.33 -11.58 -25.01
C LEU A 595 -31.80 -12.61 -26.04
N ARG A 596 -31.12 -12.69 -27.19
CA ARG A 596 -31.48 -13.62 -28.26
C ARG A 596 -31.07 -15.06 -27.92
N GLY A 597 -32.03 -15.99 -27.95
CA GLY A 597 -31.75 -17.43 -27.87
C GLY A 597 -30.88 -17.91 -29.05
N ILE A 598 -29.96 -18.83 -28.77
CA ILE A 598 -29.05 -19.40 -29.76
C ILE A 598 -29.36 -20.88 -29.92
N ALA A 599 -29.48 -21.36 -31.16
CA ALA A 599 -29.59 -22.77 -31.44
C ALA A 599 -28.23 -23.45 -31.19
N ALA A 600 -28.17 -24.33 -30.19
CA ALA A 600 -26.95 -25.00 -29.74
C ALA A 600 -26.89 -26.49 -30.13
N GLY A 601 -27.82 -26.99 -30.94
CA GLY A 601 -27.85 -28.39 -31.38
C GLY A 601 -28.66 -29.31 -30.46
N THR A 602 -28.23 -30.57 -30.35
CA THR A 602 -28.87 -31.61 -29.51
C THR A 602 -27.97 -31.96 -28.32
N ASP A 603 -28.51 -32.63 -27.30
CA ASP A 603 -27.75 -33.04 -26.11
C ASP A 603 -26.49 -33.87 -26.45
N ALA A 604 -26.56 -34.69 -27.51
CA ALA A 604 -25.43 -35.47 -27.98
C ALA A 604 -24.44 -34.68 -28.86
N THR A 605 -24.88 -33.56 -29.47
CA THR A 605 -24.09 -32.81 -30.46
C THR A 605 -24.32 -31.31 -30.33
N VAL A 606 -23.32 -30.60 -29.81
CA VAL A 606 -23.31 -29.13 -29.79
C VAL A 606 -22.87 -28.63 -31.16
N LYS A 607 -23.76 -27.92 -31.87
CA LYS A 607 -23.45 -27.32 -33.18
C LYS A 607 -24.04 -25.92 -33.24
N LEU A 608 -23.24 -24.97 -33.71
CA LEU A 608 -23.66 -23.58 -33.86
C LEU A 608 -23.98 -23.30 -35.33
N SER A 609 -25.21 -22.85 -35.60
CA SER A 609 -25.60 -22.38 -36.93
C SER A 609 -25.27 -20.89 -37.05
N TYR A 610 -24.36 -20.57 -37.96
CA TYR A 610 -24.05 -19.18 -38.29
C TYR A 610 -24.99 -18.67 -39.38
N ALA A 611 -25.46 -17.42 -39.25
CA ALA A 611 -26.14 -16.76 -40.35
C ALA A 611 -25.17 -16.61 -41.52
N SER A 612 -25.64 -16.88 -42.74
CA SER A 612 -24.86 -16.67 -43.95
C SER A 612 -24.37 -15.23 -43.96
N LYS A 613 -23.04 -15.02 -43.98
CA LYS A 613 -22.48 -13.68 -44.12
C LYS A 613 -23.11 -13.06 -45.39
N PRO A 614 -23.83 -11.92 -45.29
CA PRO A 614 -24.25 -11.22 -46.48
C PRO A 614 -22.99 -10.95 -47.29
N ASP A 615 -23.00 -11.30 -48.57
CA ASP A 615 -21.88 -10.95 -49.45
C ASP A 615 -21.61 -9.46 -49.27
N PRO A 616 -20.33 -9.01 -49.23
CA PRO A 616 -20.07 -7.71 -49.77
C PRO A 616 -20.53 -7.83 -51.23
N GLY A 617 -21.74 -7.33 -51.52
CA GLY A 617 -22.12 -7.07 -52.90
C GLY A 617 -20.97 -6.30 -53.56
N PRO A 618 -20.89 -6.30 -54.91
CA PRO A 618 -19.94 -5.40 -55.58
C PRO A 618 -20.10 -4.04 -54.91
N GLU A 619 -18.97 -3.45 -54.47
CA GLU A 619 -18.97 -2.08 -53.96
C GLU A 619 -19.97 -1.31 -54.80
N PRO A 620 -20.98 -0.66 -54.21
CA PRO A 620 -21.87 0.17 -54.99
C PRO A 620 -20.96 1.11 -55.76
N SER A 621 -20.88 0.86 -57.07
CA SER A 621 -20.20 1.73 -58.01
C SER A 621 -20.73 3.10 -57.67
N ALA A 622 -19.82 4.00 -57.27
CA ALA A 622 -20.10 5.35 -56.85
C ALA A 622 -21.33 5.91 -57.59
N GLU A 623 -22.49 5.78 -56.95
CA GLU A 623 -23.72 6.30 -57.49
C GLU A 623 -23.65 7.78 -57.17
N LYS A 624 -23.42 8.56 -58.23
CA LYS A 624 -23.40 10.01 -58.20
C LYS A 624 -24.62 10.50 -57.40
N PRO A 625 -24.45 11.46 -56.48
CA PRO A 625 -25.58 12.02 -55.76
C PRO A 625 -26.49 12.73 -56.76
N VAL A 626 -27.72 12.24 -56.91
CA VAL A 626 -28.81 12.94 -57.60
C VAL A 626 -29.51 13.82 -56.56
N PRO A 627 -29.89 15.07 -56.91
CA PRO A 627 -30.20 16.13 -55.94
C PRO A 627 -31.61 16.00 -55.37
N GLU A 628 -31.75 16.34 -54.08
CA GLU A 628 -33.03 16.46 -53.39
C GLU A 628 -33.77 17.76 -53.80
N PRO A 629 -35.12 17.76 -53.97
CA PRO A 629 -35.88 18.96 -54.36
C PRO A 629 -36.01 20.00 -53.23
N PRO A 630 -36.30 21.26 -53.58
CA PRO A 630 -36.04 22.42 -52.71
C PRO A 630 -37.11 22.63 -51.64
N LYS A 631 -36.68 22.92 -50.41
CA LYS A 631 -37.52 23.59 -49.39
C LYS A 631 -37.27 25.10 -49.42
N THR A 632 -38.34 25.82 -49.72
CA THR A 632 -38.46 27.28 -49.81
C THR A 632 -38.18 27.98 -48.48
N ALA A 633 -37.54 29.14 -48.60
CA ALA A 633 -37.05 30.02 -47.54
C ALA A 633 -38.15 30.79 -46.77
N ALA A 634 -37.79 31.19 -45.54
CA ALA A 634 -38.35 32.32 -44.79
C ALA A 634 -37.18 33.09 -44.10
N PRO A 635 -37.34 34.40 -43.79
CA PRO A 635 -36.34 35.46 -44.03
C PRO A 635 -35.35 35.76 -42.86
N PRO A 636 -34.32 36.61 -43.07
CA PRO A 636 -33.12 36.68 -42.23
C PRO A 636 -33.19 37.74 -41.11
N VAL A 637 -32.42 37.54 -40.05
CA VAL A 637 -32.10 38.56 -39.03
C VAL A 637 -30.56 38.66 -38.90
N PRO A 638 -29.96 39.87 -38.84
CA PRO A 638 -28.50 40.05 -39.00
C PRO A 638 -27.75 40.18 -37.68
N GLY A 639 -26.47 39.76 -37.68
CA GLY A 639 -25.45 40.22 -36.73
C GLY A 639 -24.63 39.13 -36.05
N ALA A 640 -23.48 38.78 -36.65
CA ALA A 640 -22.44 37.96 -36.02
C ALA A 640 -21.42 38.86 -35.29
N ALA A 641 -21.08 38.49 -34.05
CA ALA A 641 -19.91 38.98 -33.31
C ALA A 641 -18.92 37.82 -33.07
N PRO A 642 -17.60 38.09 -33.04
CA PRO A 642 -16.56 37.09 -33.34
C PRO A 642 -16.08 36.27 -32.13
N ALA A 643 -15.42 35.15 -32.45
CA ALA A 643 -14.83 34.18 -31.53
C ALA A 643 -13.62 34.71 -30.72
N PRO A 644 -13.34 34.16 -29.52
CA PRO A 644 -12.18 34.55 -28.71
C PRO A 644 -10.87 33.88 -29.20
N PRO A 645 -9.71 34.57 -29.15
CA PRO A 645 -8.42 34.03 -29.56
C PRO A 645 -7.69 33.28 -28.42
N GLY A 646 -6.79 32.37 -28.81
CA GLY A 646 -5.90 31.62 -27.92
C GLY A 646 -4.71 32.43 -27.35
N PRO A 647 -3.88 31.79 -26.50
CA PRO A 647 -2.93 32.48 -25.62
C PRO A 647 -1.55 32.74 -26.27
N PRO A 648 -0.87 33.86 -25.93
CA PRO A 648 0.55 34.02 -26.15
C PRO A 648 1.40 33.88 -24.86
N PRO A 649 2.72 33.64 -24.99
CA PRO A 649 3.62 33.27 -23.89
C PRO A 649 4.40 34.44 -23.29
N GLY A 650 4.70 34.34 -21.99
CA GLY A 650 5.83 34.98 -21.32
C GLY A 650 5.52 36.31 -20.63
N LEU A 651 5.67 36.33 -19.29
CA LEU A 651 6.50 37.27 -18.51
C LEU A 651 6.42 36.91 -17.00
N GLN A 652 7.53 37.15 -16.32
CA GLN A 652 7.95 36.65 -14.99
C GLN A 652 7.19 37.29 -13.79
N PRO A 653 7.31 36.73 -12.57
CA PRO A 653 6.54 37.17 -11.40
C PRO A 653 7.23 38.30 -10.61
N VAL A 654 6.44 39.24 -10.10
CA VAL A 654 6.83 40.26 -9.11
C VAL A 654 5.66 40.47 -8.11
N PRO A 655 5.89 40.99 -6.89
CA PRO A 655 5.37 40.43 -5.65
C PRO A 655 4.11 41.14 -5.14
N ILE A 656 3.30 40.45 -4.33
CA ILE A 656 2.09 41.00 -3.72
C ILE A 656 2.45 41.89 -2.52
N VAL A 657 2.03 43.15 -2.61
CA VAL A 657 2.05 44.16 -1.54
C VAL A 657 0.90 43.89 -0.55
N GLY A 658 1.20 44.03 0.74
CA GLY A 658 0.35 43.66 1.87
C GLY A 658 -0.86 44.56 2.12
N ILE A 659 -1.85 43.98 2.80
CA ILE A 659 -3.04 44.63 3.34
C ILE A 659 -2.81 44.83 4.85
N PRO A 660 -2.99 46.03 5.43
CA PRO A 660 -2.79 46.25 6.86
C PRO A 660 -4.04 45.94 7.69
N GLY A 661 -3.85 45.28 8.83
CA GLY A 661 -4.68 45.50 10.02
C GLY A 661 -5.80 44.50 10.32
N LEU A 662 -5.44 43.33 10.87
CA LEU A 662 -6.20 42.71 11.96
C LEU A 662 -5.23 42.34 13.10
N PRO A 663 -5.61 42.54 14.38
CA PRO A 663 -4.70 42.41 15.51
C PRO A 663 -4.27 40.96 15.74
N ALA A 664 -2.98 40.79 16.00
CA ALA A 664 -2.35 39.52 16.29
C ALA A 664 -2.83 38.93 17.64
N ALA A 665 -3.32 37.70 17.60
CA ALA A 665 -3.42 36.83 18.77
C ALA A 665 -1.99 36.40 19.21
N PRO A 666 -1.73 36.23 20.51
CA PRO A 666 -0.38 36.11 21.05
C PRO A 666 0.33 34.83 20.60
N ALA A 667 1.64 34.97 20.37
CA ALA A 667 2.55 33.89 20.04
C ALA A 667 2.56 32.79 21.12
N GLY A 668 1.82 31.72 20.87
CA GLY A 668 2.01 30.43 21.53
C GLY A 668 3.31 29.79 21.04
N VAL A 669 4.11 29.33 21.99
CA VAL A 669 5.38 28.61 21.82
C VAL A 669 5.26 27.54 20.72
N ARG A 670 6.02 27.69 19.63
CA ARG A 670 6.17 26.66 18.58
C ARG A 670 7.02 25.51 19.16
N PRO A 671 6.51 24.27 19.25
CA PRO A 671 7.33 23.13 19.66
C PRO A 671 8.45 22.89 18.62
N PRO A 672 9.63 22.41 19.04
CA PRO A 672 10.77 22.17 18.15
C PRO A 672 10.42 21.11 17.08
N ALA A 673 10.83 21.34 15.84
CA ALA A 673 10.63 20.39 14.75
C ALA A 673 11.48 19.11 14.99
N PRO A 674 10.93 17.91 14.76
CA PRO A 674 11.65 16.65 14.97
C PRO A 674 12.78 16.45 13.95
N ARG A 675 13.88 15.84 14.38
CA ARG A 675 15.03 15.51 13.50
C ARG A 675 15.41 14.04 13.62
N LEU A 676 15.69 13.39 12.48
CA LEU A 676 16.27 12.05 12.43
C LEU A 676 17.76 12.12 12.10
N GLN A 677 18.57 11.26 12.73
CA GLN A 677 19.99 11.12 12.45
C GLN A 677 20.44 9.66 12.57
N PHE A 678 21.49 9.29 11.83
CA PHE A 678 22.18 8.02 12.05
C PHE A 678 23.23 8.17 13.15
N SER A 679 23.27 7.19 14.05
CA SER A 679 24.26 7.10 15.13
C SER A 679 24.95 5.72 15.02
N PRO A 680 26.28 5.66 14.78
CA PRO A 680 27.19 6.76 14.45
C PRO A 680 26.95 7.32 13.04
N GLY A 681 27.25 8.59 12.78
CA GLY A 681 27.04 9.22 11.46
C GLY A 681 28.04 8.81 10.37
N VAL A 682 29.22 8.30 10.76
CA VAL A 682 30.23 7.70 9.86
C VAL A 682 30.85 6.50 10.56
N SER A 683 30.96 5.38 9.85
CA SER A 683 31.52 4.14 10.42
C SER A 683 32.56 3.52 9.49
N ALA A 684 33.68 3.05 10.05
CA ALA A 684 34.70 2.30 9.33
C ALA A 684 34.68 0.83 9.75
N VAL A 685 34.70 -0.09 8.78
CA VAL A 685 34.63 -1.55 9.05
C VAL A 685 35.60 -2.32 8.15
N LYS A 686 36.18 -3.41 8.67
CA LYS A 686 37.05 -4.30 7.90
C LYS A 686 36.22 -5.23 7.01
N LEU A 687 36.76 -5.65 5.87
CA LEU A 687 36.10 -6.63 4.97
C LEU A 687 35.57 -7.86 5.73
N SER A 688 34.32 -8.26 5.47
CA SER A 688 33.56 -9.32 6.17
C SER A 688 33.15 -9.01 7.62
N GLY A 689 33.48 -7.83 8.16
CA GLY A 689 33.04 -7.38 9.48
C GLY A 689 31.58 -6.92 9.49
N ALA A 690 30.92 -7.05 10.64
CA ALA A 690 29.61 -6.48 10.87
C ALA A 690 29.73 -5.02 11.34
N VAL A 691 28.88 -4.13 10.85
CA VAL A 691 28.76 -2.73 11.23
C VAL A 691 27.32 -2.46 11.65
N THR A 692 27.15 -1.83 12.81
CA THR A 692 25.83 -1.51 13.37
C THR A 692 25.58 -0.01 13.32
N ALA A 693 24.37 0.39 12.93
CA ALA A 693 23.91 1.78 12.98
C ALA A 693 22.48 1.86 13.49
N SER A 694 22.20 2.83 14.35
CA SER A 694 20.84 3.15 14.80
C SER A 694 20.33 4.41 14.10
N ILE A 695 19.05 4.41 13.73
CA ILE A 695 18.33 5.63 13.32
C ILE A 695 17.71 6.20 14.59
N GLU A 696 18.18 7.36 15.04
CA GLU A 696 17.67 8.04 16.22
C GLU A 696 16.77 9.20 15.83
N ALA A 697 15.64 9.32 16.51
CA ALA A 697 14.77 10.48 16.42
C ALA A 697 14.98 11.39 17.63
N SER A 698 14.98 12.70 17.39
CA SER A 698 15.13 13.72 18.43
C SER A 698 13.96 14.69 18.42
N SER A 699 13.50 15.06 19.61
CA SER A 699 12.42 16.03 19.83
C SER A 699 11.11 15.70 19.11
N VAL A 700 10.73 14.42 19.07
CA VAL A 700 9.48 14.01 18.43
C VAL A 700 8.32 14.14 19.39
N SER A 701 7.22 14.73 18.93
CA SER A 701 5.94 14.79 19.65
C SER A 701 4.91 13.93 18.93
N ASP A 702 4.28 13.03 19.67
CA ASP A 702 3.12 12.23 19.24
C ASP A 702 3.37 11.28 18.05
N LEU A 703 4.55 10.65 17.93
CA LEU A 703 4.86 9.73 16.84
C LEU A 703 4.14 8.37 16.95
N ALA A 704 3.30 8.03 15.98
CA ALA A 704 2.57 6.76 15.97
C ALA A 704 2.99 5.79 14.87
N ALA A 705 3.44 6.31 13.72
CA ALA A 705 3.90 5.49 12.60
C ALA A 705 5.15 6.06 11.95
N ALA A 706 6.04 5.17 11.52
CA ALA A 706 7.27 5.51 10.81
C ALA A 706 7.57 4.50 9.70
N PRO A 707 6.77 4.44 8.62
CA PRO A 707 7.19 3.78 7.37
C PRO A 707 8.43 4.46 6.81
N LEU A 708 9.46 3.66 6.54
CA LEU A 708 10.71 4.11 5.95
C LEU A 708 11.26 3.08 4.96
N ARG A 709 11.84 3.56 3.87
CA ARG A 709 12.61 2.75 2.90
C ARG A 709 14.07 3.15 2.91
N ILE A 710 14.95 2.18 3.07
CA ILE A 710 16.40 2.36 3.10
C ILE A 710 17.01 1.76 1.84
N LYS A 711 18.00 2.45 1.26
CA LYS A 711 18.79 1.99 0.10
C LYS A 711 20.28 2.08 0.36
N TRP A 712 21.01 1.08 -0.11
CA TRP A 712 22.46 0.97 -0.04
C TRP A 712 23.02 0.27 -1.30
N ASP A 713 24.34 0.25 -1.46
CA ASP A 713 25.00 -0.50 -2.53
C ASP A 713 25.19 -1.98 -2.13
N PRO A 714 24.52 -2.94 -2.81
CA PRO A 714 24.60 -4.36 -2.46
C PRO A 714 25.97 -4.99 -2.74
N LYS A 715 26.87 -4.31 -3.47
CA LYS A 715 28.24 -4.79 -3.73
C LYS A 715 29.18 -4.55 -2.54
N VAL A 716 28.86 -3.57 -1.69
CA VAL A 716 29.71 -3.13 -0.58
C VAL A 716 29.13 -3.58 0.77
N LEU A 717 27.81 -3.46 0.95
CA LEU A 717 27.12 -3.82 2.18
C LEU A 717 25.97 -4.79 1.93
N ARG A 718 25.75 -5.69 2.87
CA ARG A 718 24.57 -6.57 2.94
C ARG A 718 23.87 -6.35 4.27
N LEU A 719 22.56 -6.12 4.25
CA LEU A 719 21.78 -5.96 5.47
C LEU A 719 21.46 -7.34 6.05
N THR A 720 22.01 -7.63 7.24
CA THR A 720 21.84 -8.91 7.92
C THR A 720 20.65 -8.88 8.85
N GLU A 721 20.49 -7.79 9.62
CA GLU A 721 19.44 -7.69 10.62
C GLU A 721 18.90 -6.27 10.79
N VAL A 722 17.61 -6.17 11.08
CA VAL A 722 16.92 -4.91 11.40
C VAL A 722 16.13 -5.13 12.69
N THR A 723 16.57 -4.57 13.80
CA THR A 723 15.83 -4.66 15.08
C THR A 723 15.08 -3.37 15.35
N ARG A 724 13.93 -3.48 16.02
CA ARG A 724 13.15 -2.32 16.46
C ARG A 724 13.88 -1.54 17.55
N GLY A 725 13.78 -0.22 17.51
CA GLY A 725 14.27 0.68 18.56
C GLY A 725 13.22 0.93 19.64
N SER A 726 13.66 1.45 20.78
CA SER A 726 12.82 1.59 21.99
C SER A 726 11.83 2.76 21.94
N LEU A 727 11.97 3.70 20.99
CA LEU A 727 11.16 4.93 20.98
C LEU A 727 9.65 4.65 20.82
N LEU A 728 9.28 3.75 19.92
CA LEU A 728 7.86 3.41 19.68
C LEU A 728 7.31 2.38 20.69
N ASP A 729 8.19 1.77 21.50
CA ASP A 729 7.83 0.84 22.57
C ASP A 729 7.56 1.55 23.92
N GLN A 730 7.64 2.88 23.94
CA GLN A 730 7.38 3.70 25.13
C GLN A 730 5.91 3.61 25.57
N GLY A 731 5.68 3.53 26.89
CA GLY A 731 4.34 3.42 27.46
C GLY A 731 3.76 1.99 27.45
N GLY A 732 4.61 0.96 27.42
CA GLY A 732 4.20 -0.45 27.58
C GLY A 732 3.48 -1.05 26.37
N GLN A 733 3.46 -0.35 25.24
CA GLN A 733 2.89 -0.80 23.97
C GLN A 733 4.01 -1.35 23.09
N GLN A 734 3.84 -2.53 22.49
CA GLN A 734 4.80 -3.03 21.50
C GLN A 734 4.41 -2.53 20.11
N ALA A 735 5.32 -1.85 19.42
CA ALA A 735 5.07 -1.44 18.05
C ALA A 735 5.03 -2.66 17.11
N ILE A 736 4.04 -2.69 16.22
CA ILE A 736 3.97 -3.62 15.09
C ILE A 736 5.12 -3.27 14.16
N PHE A 737 6.03 -4.21 13.99
CA PHE A 737 7.26 -4.06 13.23
C PHE A 737 7.27 -5.07 12.09
N THR A 738 7.24 -4.58 10.85
CA THR A 738 7.39 -5.40 9.64
C THR A 738 8.63 -4.95 8.88
N ARG A 739 9.49 -5.91 8.51
CA ARG A 739 10.68 -5.68 7.70
C ARG A 739 10.64 -6.56 6.46
N ASN A 740 10.95 -5.99 5.30
CA ASN A 740 11.20 -6.73 4.08
C ASN A 740 12.57 -6.30 3.54
N ILE A 741 13.52 -7.24 3.48
CA ILE A 741 14.91 -6.98 3.12
C ILE A 741 15.17 -7.61 1.76
N ARG A 742 15.53 -6.80 0.77
CA ARG A 742 15.92 -7.22 -0.57
C ARG A 742 17.38 -6.90 -0.80
N ASN A 743 18.24 -7.80 -0.32
CA ASN A 743 19.69 -7.64 -0.44
C ASN A 743 20.18 -7.65 -1.90
N ASP A 744 19.45 -8.27 -2.82
CA ASP A 744 19.81 -8.32 -4.24
C ASP A 744 19.59 -6.96 -4.95
N GLU A 745 18.61 -6.18 -4.47
CA GLU A 745 18.26 -4.84 -4.98
C GLU A 745 18.93 -3.71 -4.18
N GLY A 746 19.55 -4.03 -3.03
CA GLY A 746 20.11 -3.03 -2.11
C GLY A 746 19.05 -2.20 -1.38
N GLU A 747 17.86 -2.75 -1.16
CA GLU A 747 16.73 -2.03 -0.57
C GLU A 747 16.07 -2.78 0.59
N ALA A 748 15.58 -2.04 1.60
CA ALA A 748 14.79 -2.57 2.69
C ALA A 748 13.62 -1.65 3.02
N SER A 749 12.41 -2.20 3.08
CA SER A 749 11.23 -1.49 3.56
C SER A 749 10.93 -1.89 4.99
N ILE A 750 10.83 -0.91 5.86
CA ILE A 750 10.60 -1.08 7.29
C ILE A 750 9.36 -0.27 7.65
N VAL A 751 8.40 -0.92 8.30
CA VAL A 751 7.17 -0.30 8.77
C VAL A 751 7.08 -0.51 10.27
N LEU A 752 7.13 0.59 11.02
CA LEU A 752 6.86 0.60 12.45
C LEU A 752 5.55 1.34 12.70
N ASN A 753 4.57 0.64 13.24
CA ASN A 753 3.28 1.22 13.61
C ASN A 753 2.95 0.86 15.05
N ARG A 754 2.65 1.85 15.87
CA ARG A 754 1.98 1.60 17.15
C ARG A 754 0.55 1.13 16.89
N THR A 755 -0.02 0.40 17.84
CA THR A 755 -1.41 -0.04 17.79
C THR A 755 -2.32 1.18 17.54
N PRO A 756 -3.14 1.19 16.48
CA PRO A 756 -3.99 2.33 16.15
C PRO A 756 -4.88 2.73 17.33
N GLY A 757 -4.90 4.02 17.68
CA GLY A 757 -5.65 4.55 18.82
C GLY A 757 -4.87 4.63 20.15
N THR A 758 -3.57 4.35 20.15
CA THR A 758 -2.68 4.65 21.28
C THR A 758 -2.01 6.02 21.12
N PRO A 759 -1.79 6.78 22.22
CA PRO A 759 -1.07 8.06 22.13
C PRO A 759 0.32 7.83 21.53
N GLY A 760 0.76 8.72 20.65
CA GLY A 760 2.04 8.61 19.98
C GLY A 760 3.21 8.77 20.94
N ALA A 761 4.34 8.18 20.59
CA ALA A 761 5.56 8.27 21.39
C ALA A 761 6.11 9.69 21.29
N SER A 762 6.43 10.28 22.44
CA SER A 762 7.00 11.62 22.52
C SER A 762 8.32 11.55 23.27
N GLY A 763 9.38 12.11 22.67
CA GLY A 763 10.73 12.07 23.21
C GLY A 763 11.80 11.91 22.15
N SER A 764 12.99 11.53 22.60
CA SER A 764 14.14 11.23 21.74
C SER A 764 14.60 9.79 22.00
N GLY A 765 15.00 9.06 20.97
CA GLY A 765 15.47 7.69 21.09
C GLY A 765 15.62 6.95 19.77
N PRO A 766 16.16 5.72 19.78
CA PRO A 766 16.33 4.91 18.58
C PRO A 766 14.97 4.43 18.05
N LEU A 767 14.75 4.62 16.75
CA LEU A 767 13.61 4.08 16.00
C LEU A 767 13.88 2.66 15.50
N VAL A 768 15.07 2.43 14.93
CA VAL A 768 15.48 1.16 14.33
C VAL A 768 16.98 1.00 14.48
N ASN A 769 17.44 -0.22 14.78
CA ASN A 769 18.85 -0.59 14.69
C ASN A 769 19.08 -1.50 13.48
N LEU A 770 20.15 -1.25 12.75
CA LEU A 770 20.52 -1.92 11.51
C LEU A 770 21.88 -2.57 11.68
N VAL A 771 22.00 -3.84 11.30
CA VAL A 771 23.27 -4.57 11.28
C VAL A 771 23.58 -4.93 9.84
N PHE A 772 24.62 -4.32 9.29
CA PHE A 772 25.15 -4.62 7.97
C PHE A 772 26.41 -5.47 8.07
N GLN A 773 26.64 -6.32 7.08
CA GLN A 773 27.90 -7.01 6.86
C GLN A 773 28.61 -6.42 5.64
N ALA A 774 29.91 -6.14 5.77
CA ALA A 774 30.73 -5.67 4.67
C ALA A 774 31.08 -6.81 3.70
N VAL A 775 30.64 -6.72 2.45
CA VAL A 775 30.84 -7.76 1.42
C VAL A 775 31.91 -7.37 0.40
N GLY A 776 32.14 -6.06 0.20
CA GLY A 776 33.14 -5.55 -0.74
C GLY A 776 33.85 -4.31 -0.19
N LYS A 777 35.09 -4.07 -0.68
CA LYS A 777 35.87 -2.87 -0.32
C LYS A 777 35.32 -1.64 -1.05
N GLY A 778 35.19 -0.52 -0.34
CA GLY A 778 34.68 0.73 -0.91
C GLY A 778 33.97 1.61 0.12
N SER A 779 33.78 2.88 -0.23
CA SER A 779 32.93 3.80 0.53
C SER A 779 31.52 3.77 -0.07
N THR A 780 30.50 3.61 0.78
CA THR A 780 29.10 3.60 0.35
C THR A 780 28.23 4.42 1.30
N GLN A 781 27.13 4.97 0.77
CA GLN A 781 26.16 5.73 1.55
C GLN A 781 24.86 4.95 1.67
N VAL A 782 24.35 4.86 2.89
CA VAL A 782 23.03 4.33 3.20
C VAL A 782 22.08 5.51 3.34
N THR A 783 21.02 5.53 2.54
CA THR A 783 20.07 6.65 2.44
C THR A 783 18.65 6.19 2.76
N VAL A 784 17.83 7.08 3.33
CA VAL A 784 16.40 6.86 3.52
C VAL A 784 15.64 7.58 2.41
N LEU A 785 14.91 6.86 1.55
CA LEU A 785 14.27 7.41 0.35
C LEU A 785 12.84 7.90 0.56
N ASP A 786 12.07 7.18 1.37
CA ASP A 786 10.63 7.38 1.52
C ASP A 786 10.31 7.34 3.01
N LEU A 787 10.55 8.48 3.68
CA LEU A 787 10.36 8.65 5.11
C LEU A 787 9.08 9.43 5.36
N GLN A 788 8.07 8.76 5.91
CA GLN A 788 6.81 9.40 6.29
C GLN A 788 6.53 9.15 7.76
N LEU A 789 6.96 10.06 8.62
CA LEU A 789 6.55 10.04 10.03
C LEU A 789 5.09 10.48 10.12
N LYS A 790 4.28 9.79 10.92
CA LYS A 790 2.89 10.17 11.16
C LYS A 790 2.60 10.26 12.66
N ASP A 791 1.80 11.25 13.03
CA ASP A 791 1.32 11.41 14.39
C ASP A 791 0.20 10.41 14.74
N SER A 792 -0.31 10.44 15.98
CA SER A 792 -1.44 9.58 16.41
C SER A 792 -2.75 9.84 15.65
N ARG A 793 -2.85 10.99 14.96
CA ARG A 793 -3.97 11.42 14.10
C ARG A 793 -3.72 11.13 12.62
N GLN A 794 -2.65 10.40 12.28
CA GLN A 794 -2.19 10.09 10.93
C GLN A 794 -1.80 11.31 10.07
N GLN A 795 -1.59 12.48 10.67
CA GLN A 795 -1.04 13.62 9.95
C GLN A 795 0.47 13.44 9.74
N PRO A 796 1.00 13.82 8.56
CA PRO A 796 2.42 13.71 8.27
C PRO A 796 3.22 14.70 9.13
N ILE A 797 4.29 14.21 9.73
CA ILE A 797 5.29 15.01 10.45
C ILE A 797 6.48 15.20 9.50
N GLU A 798 6.70 16.44 9.07
CA GLU A 798 7.82 16.76 8.17
C GLU A 798 9.18 16.64 8.89
N THR A 799 10.10 15.91 8.26
CA THR A 799 11.47 15.72 8.74
C THR A 799 12.41 15.45 7.57
N ALA A 800 13.70 15.76 7.73
CA ALA A 800 14.72 15.50 6.72
C ALA A 800 15.15 14.02 6.75
N ALA A 801 15.37 13.43 5.57
CA ALA A 801 15.90 12.08 5.46
C ALA A 801 17.39 12.04 5.85
N PRO A 802 17.79 11.20 6.82
CA PRO A 802 19.18 11.10 7.22
C PRO A 802 20.01 10.27 6.23
N VAL A 803 21.32 10.52 6.19
CA VAL A 803 22.29 9.78 5.38
C VAL A 803 23.40 9.25 6.27
N TRP A 804 23.86 8.03 6.03
CA TRP A 804 24.97 7.40 6.74
C TRP A 804 26.07 6.99 5.79
N THR A 805 27.33 7.30 6.10
CA THR A 805 28.48 6.94 5.26
C THR A 805 29.27 5.80 5.92
N VAL A 806 29.52 4.73 5.17
CA VAL A 806 30.30 3.57 5.62
C VAL A 806 31.52 3.39 4.76
N ASN A 807 32.69 3.33 5.39
CA ASN A 807 33.96 3.07 4.72
C ASN A 807 34.41 1.63 5.03
N VAL A 808 34.55 0.81 3.99
CA VAL A 808 35.03 -0.58 4.11
C VAL A 808 36.49 -0.67 3.65
N GLU A 809 37.40 -0.99 4.57
CA GLU A 809 38.85 -1.14 4.34
C GLU A 809 39.32 -2.59 4.13
#